data_AF-A0A8T4D0L2-F1
#
_entry.id   AF-A0A8T4D0L2-F1
#
_cell.length_a   1.000
_cell.length_b   1.000
_cell.length_c   1.000
_cell.angle_alpha   90.00
_cell.angle_beta   90.00
_cell.angle_gamma   90.00
#
_symmetry.space_group_name_H-M   'P 1'
#
loop_
_entity.id
_entity.type
_entity.pdbx_description
1 polymer ?
#
loop_
_entity_poly.entity_id
_entity_poly.type
_entity_poly.pdbx_seq_one_letter_code
_entity_poly.pdbx_strand_id
1 'polypeptide(L)'
;MVLGFITNSHYTTENNITIVHLFGRLENQKSFEIQVPYTPYFFIRKEDKKLIKAEITAEETTLTTMQKEPVLKINTLSPKEVPELRSLFEKSDVPCFEADIQFTRRFLMDKGILALLDIKGEELKGKYTDILFVNPEINPVSKTPEIVKKCSPKMIAFDIETDAKANIIYSISFATDKEEFAGILKNDSVSKFEKEFDKNITLFSEEQDLISWFFKIIREYDPDIITGWHVIDFDLKVILERAKFYKLSFNIGRDDRNSSLRIESSFFRDSSANAYGRVILDGIQLLKSSFIKLDDYKLNTAAKHFLNDSKLIEEDKRFEIIDEMYTNNPKQFIAYNIKDSRLTYDIIIKSGVYDLTMQRSLLTGLHMDSVKASIASFDSLYLRELRKKGVVAPSTRPTNSEEGIGGYVRSSKPGIYDNVLVLDFKSLYPSLMRTFNIDPYSYVGEKQYLEQEIDVNDKDQYIIAPNDAVFRNEEGIMPSMLKTLWDERDVARRQGNELARYAIKILMNSMYGVLASPNSRYHIRNLSNSITSFGQYFIKLTASRLEEQGYDVIYGDTDSVFVDVKTKDLLEADNIGKSIEKDLNKFIQKHIEEKYNTNSVLELEYEKLFKKFFMPKARGTEVGAKKRYAGLKVTGLGTESQKEQLDFTGLEFVRRDWTELAKEFQLKLLDLIFSDAKDEAIENFVSNFVDDIKSGKLDELLVYRKSLRKDVESYTKTTPPHVKAARMLDKIEGSIIEYVITLEGPQPIQKILAPLDYDHYIEKQIKPIADSVLGLLDSSFEDVMKGSKQSGLDSFF
;
A
#
# COMPACT_ATOMS: atom_id res chain seq x y z
N MET A 1 -30.02 21.25 -11.34
CA MET A 1 -28.60 20.86 -11.32
C MET A 1 -28.30 20.42 -9.91
N VAL A 2 -27.69 19.25 -9.74
CA VAL A 2 -27.35 18.67 -8.43
C VAL A 2 -25.97 18.03 -8.51
N LEU A 3 -25.20 18.12 -7.42
CA LEU A 3 -23.87 17.49 -7.33
C LEU A 3 -23.97 16.05 -6.84
N GLY A 4 -23.11 15.16 -7.36
CA GLY A 4 -23.07 13.76 -6.96
C GLY A 4 -21.67 13.16 -6.92
N PHE A 5 -21.46 12.21 -6.01
CA PHE A 5 -20.27 11.36 -5.92
C PHE A 5 -20.59 9.96 -6.43
N ILE A 6 -19.83 9.44 -7.39
CA ILE A 6 -19.99 8.10 -7.97
C ILE A 6 -19.32 7.08 -7.06
N THR A 7 -20.08 6.10 -6.60
CA THR A 7 -19.56 4.97 -5.81
C THR A 7 -19.33 3.73 -6.68
N ASN A 8 -20.21 3.48 -7.64
CA ASN A 8 -20.17 2.29 -8.48
C ASN A 8 -20.64 2.60 -9.90
N SER A 9 -20.14 1.84 -10.88
CA SER A 9 -20.61 1.88 -12.26
C SER A 9 -20.66 0.48 -12.86
N HIS A 10 -21.66 0.23 -13.68
CA HIS A 10 -21.78 -1.00 -14.47
C HIS A 10 -22.48 -0.71 -15.81
N TYR A 11 -22.78 -1.76 -16.58
CA TYR A 11 -23.58 -1.64 -17.80
C TYR A 11 -24.59 -2.77 -17.95
N THR A 12 -25.60 -2.52 -18.77
CA THR A 12 -26.53 -3.52 -19.31
C THR A 12 -26.55 -3.38 -20.84
N THR A 13 -26.95 -4.45 -21.53
CA THR A 13 -27.13 -4.43 -22.99
C THR A 13 -28.48 -5.03 -23.31
N GLU A 14 -29.36 -4.24 -23.92
CA GLU A 14 -30.70 -4.64 -24.35
C GLU A 14 -30.93 -4.15 -25.78
N ASN A 15 -31.43 -5.02 -26.66
CA ASN A 15 -31.73 -4.68 -28.07
C ASN A 15 -30.57 -3.97 -28.82
N ASN A 16 -29.33 -4.45 -28.62
CA ASN A 16 -28.10 -3.86 -29.19
C ASN A 16 -27.79 -2.42 -28.73
N ILE A 17 -28.45 -1.94 -27.68
CA ILE A 17 -28.13 -0.68 -27.01
C ILE A 17 -27.48 -1.03 -25.68
N THR A 18 -26.27 -0.53 -25.48
CA THR A 18 -25.57 -0.68 -24.21
C THR A 18 -25.78 0.58 -23.36
N ILE A 19 -26.30 0.39 -22.15
CA ILE A 19 -26.59 1.45 -21.19
C ILE A 19 -25.55 1.39 -20.08
N VAL A 20 -24.87 2.52 -19.84
CA VAL A 20 -24.01 2.72 -18.68
C VAL A 20 -24.88 3.15 -17.51
N HIS A 21 -24.70 2.48 -16.38
CA HIS A 21 -25.32 2.80 -15.11
C HIS A 21 -24.27 3.37 -14.16
N LEU A 22 -24.49 4.57 -13.63
CA LEU A 22 -23.67 5.16 -12.55
C LEU A 22 -24.51 5.28 -11.29
N PHE A 23 -23.96 4.88 -10.16
CA PHE A 23 -24.61 4.97 -8.85
C PHE A 23 -23.80 5.83 -7.91
N GLY A 24 -24.48 6.48 -6.98
CA GLY A 24 -23.81 7.32 -6.03
C GLY A 24 -24.73 8.02 -5.05
N ARG A 25 -24.16 9.06 -4.41
CA ARG A 25 -24.83 9.90 -3.43
C ARG A 25 -24.81 11.35 -3.88
N LEU A 26 -25.97 12.00 -3.83
CA LEU A 26 -26.12 13.42 -4.12
C LEU A 26 -25.80 14.28 -2.90
N GLU A 27 -25.58 15.58 -3.12
CA GLU A 27 -25.37 16.56 -2.04
C GLU A 27 -26.53 16.69 -1.05
N ASN A 28 -27.73 16.27 -1.46
CA ASN A 28 -28.93 16.21 -0.61
C ASN A 28 -29.09 14.85 0.13
N GLN A 29 -28.05 14.01 0.10
CA GLN A 29 -27.98 12.70 0.75
C GLN A 29 -28.94 11.63 0.19
N LYS A 30 -29.58 11.88 -0.95
CA LYS A 30 -30.34 10.88 -1.70
C LYS A 30 -29.43 10.06 -2.61
N SER A 31 -29.72 8.77 -2.74
CA SER A 31 -29.01 7.91 -3.70
C SER A 31 -29.49 8.20 -5.12
N PHE A 32 -28.58 8.08 -6.08
CA PHE A 32 -28.93 8.26 -7.47
C PHE A 32 -28.50 7.08 -8.34
N GLU A 33 -29.22 6.89 -9.43
CA GLU A 33 -28.82 6.11 -10.60
C GLU A 33 -28.86 7.04 -11.83
N ILE A 34 -27.83 6.96 -12.67
CA ILE A 34 -27.82 7.59 -13.99
C ILE A 34 -27.75 6.49 -15.05
N GLN A 35 -28.63 6.55 -16.05
CA GLN A 35 -28.64 5.67 -17.21
C GLN A 35 -28.32 6.46 -18.48
N VAL A 36 -27.19 6.14 -19.14
CA VAL A 36 -26.77 6.79 -20.39
C VAL A 36 -26.44 5.74 -21.45
N PRO A 37 -27.05 5.80 -22.66
CA PRO A 37 -26.64 4.94 -23.76
C PRO A 37 -25.22 5.30 -24.20
N TYR A 38 -24.38 4.29 -24.40
CA TYR A 38 -23.01 4.50 -24.83
C TYR A 38 -22.51 3.38 -25.75
N THR A 39 -21.80 3.75 -26.81
CA THR A 39 -21.30 2.80 -27.80
C THR A 39 -19.90 2.32 -27.39
N PRO A 40 -19.70 1.00 -27.19
CA PRO A 40 -18.38 0.45 -26.93
C PRO A 40 -17.49 0.55 -28.18
N TYR A 41 -16.21 0.82 -27.97
CA TYR A 41 -15.26 0.94 -29.07
C TYR A 41 -13.81 0.69 -28.65
N PHE A 42 -12.96 0.48 -29.64
CA PHE A 42 -11.49 0.47 -29.55
C PHE A 42 -10.88 0.97 -30.86
N PHE A 43 -9.56 0.92 -31.04
CA PHE A 43 -8.92 1.38 -32.28
C PHE A 43 -7.98 0.34 -32.88
N ILE A 44 -7.78 0.46 -34.19
CA ILE A 44 -6.74 -0.23 -34.98
C ILE A 44 -6.08 0.78 -35.93
N ARG A 45 -4.93 0.46 -36.53
CA ARG A 45 -4.32 1.35 -37.51
C ARG A 45 -5.17 1.43 -38.78
N LYS A 46 -5.13 2.58 -39.46
CA LYS A 46 -5.87 2.79 -40.70
C LYS A 46 -5.40 1.88 -41.85
N GLU A 47 -4.13 1.53 -41.87
CA GLU A 47 -3.55 0.59 -42.85
C GLU A 47 -4.11 -0.84 -42.72
N ASP A 48 -4.56 -1.23 -41.52
CA ASP A 48 -5.10 -2.54 -41.22
C ASP A 48 -6.58 -2.68 -41.64
N LYS A 49 -7.20 -1.63 -42.18
CA LYS A 49 -8.61 -1.62 -42.62
C LYS A 49 -8.95 -2.77 -43.56
N LYS A 50 -8.00 -3.17 -44.42
CA LYS A 50 -8.15 -4.27 -45.39
C LYS A 50 -8.41 -5.63 -44.74
N LEU A 51 -8.08 -5.79 -43.45
CA LEU A 51 -8.26 -7.01 -42.68
C LEU A 51 -9.60 -7.04 -41.92
N ILE A 52 -10.38 -5.96 -41.98
CA ILE A 52 -11.70 -5.85 -41.37
C ILE A 52 -12.74 -6.57 -42.27
N LYS A 53 -13.53 -7.47 -41.69
CA LYS A 53 -14.70 -8.06 -42.37
C LYS A 53 -15.79 -7.00 -42.57
N ALA A 54 -16.56 -7.07 -43.65
CA ALA A 54 -17.56 -6.07 -44.03
C ALA A 54 -18.65 -5.76 -42.96
N GLU A 55 -18.81 -6.65 -41.97
CA GLU A 55 -19.82 -6.54 -40.90
C GLU A 55 -19.37 -5.66 -39.71
N ILE A 56 -18.09 -5.28 -39.64
CA ILE A 56 -17.54 -4.48 -38.53
C ILE A 56 -17.64 -2.98 -38.86
N THR A 57 -18.25 -2.19 -37.97
CA THR A 57 -18.40 -0.74 -38.15
C THR A 57 -17.10 -0.01 -37.78
N ALA A 58 -16.48 0.67 -38.75
CA ALA A 58 -15.26 1.43 -38.57
C ALA A 58 -15.45 2.91 -38.97
N GLU A 59 -15.05 3.83 -38.09
CA GLU A 59 -15.11 5.27 -38.27
C GLU A 59 -13.71 5.88 -38.42
N GLU A 60 -13.60 6.87 -39.31
CA GLU A 60 -12.38 7.69 -39.45
C GLU A 60 -12.21 8.60 -38.23
N THR A 61 -10.96 8.82 -37.82
CA THR A 61 -10.63 9.70 -36.70
C THR A 61 -9.45 10.60 -37.04
N THR A 62 -9.28 11.67 -36.26
CA THR A 62 -8.07 12.50 -36.30
C THR A 62 -6.97 12.00 -35.36
N LEU A 63 -7.17 10.85 -34.72
CA LEU A 63 -6.29 10.32 -33.70
C LEU A 63 -5.14 9.53 -34.34
N THR A 64 -4.03 9.41 -33.61
CA THR A 64 -2.88 8.61 -34.05
C THR A 64 -2.36 7.67 -32.95
N THR A 65 -1.50 6.72 -33.32
CA THR A 65 -0.66 5.99 -32.36
C THR A 65 0.42 6.91 -31.78
N MET A 66 1.19 6.40 -30.80
CA MET A 66 2.37 7.10 -30.26
C MET A 66 3.42 7.39 -31.35
N GLN A 67 3.49 6.53 -32.37
CA GLN A 67 4.35 6.65 -33.55
C GLN A 67 3.74 7.53 -34.66
N LYS A 68 2.66 8.26 -34.35
CA LYS A 68 1.94 9.16 -35.28
C LYS A 68 1.28 8.45 -36.48
N GLU A 69 0.98 7.16 -36.37
CA GLU A 69 0.23 6.43 -37.39
C GLU A 69 -1.28 6.70 -37.25
N PRO A 70 -2.02 7.02 -38.31
CA PRO A 70 -3.47 7.25 -38.24
C PRO A 70 -4.25 6.00 -37.80
N VAL A 71 -5.30 6.17 -37.00
CA VAL A 71 -6.14 5.06 -36.51
C VAL A 71 -7.61 5.18 -36.92
N LEU A 72 -8.28 4.03 -37.00
CA LEU A 72 -9.73 3.89 -37.15
C LEU A 72 -10.35 3.52 -35.82
N LYS A 73 -11.53 4.06 -35.54
CA LYS A 73 -12.36 3.68 -34.39
C LYS A 73 -13.28 2.54 -34.78
N ILE A 74 -13.18 1.42 -34.07
CA ILE A 74 -14.02 0.24 -34.26
C ILE A 74 -15.13 0.26 -33.22
N ASN A 75 -16.36 0.46 -33.66
CA ASN A 75 -17.54 0.44 -32.80
C ASN A 75 -18.11 -0.98 -32.74
N THR A 76 -18.57 -1.40 -31.56
CA THR A 76 -19.24 -2.70 -31.34
C THR A 76 -20.65 -2.49 -30.81
N LEU A 77 -21.50 -3.51 -30.89
CA LEU A 77 -22.86 -3.42 -30.37
C LEU A 77 -22.90 -3.67 -28.86
N SER A 78 -21.96 -4.49 -28.37
CA SER A 78 -21.84 -4.88 -26.97
C SER A 78 -20.40 -4.80 -26.48
N PRO A 79 -20.16 -4.43 -25.21
CA PRO A 79 -18.83 -4.51 -24.61
C PRO A 79 -18.21 -5.91 -24.65
N LYS A 80 -19.04 -6.96 -24.72
CA LYS A 80 -18.58 -8.36 -24.79
C LYS A 80 -17.91 -8.70 -26.12
N GLU A 81 -18.26 -8.01 -27.20
CA GLU A 81 -17.67 -8.22 -28.53
C GLU A 81 -16.24 -7.66 -28.62
N VAL A 82 -15.88 -6.68 -27.78
CA VAL A 82 -14.55 -6.05 -27.83
C VAL A 82 -13.42 -7.07 -27.60
N PRO A 83 -13.43 -7.90 -26.53
CA PRO A 83 -12.44 -8.96 -26.36
C PRO A 83 -12.41 -10.00 -27.50
N GLU A 84 -13.57 -10.32 -28.08
CA GLU A 84 -13.67 -11.31 -29.17
C GLU A 84 -13.02 -10.77 -30.45
N LEU A 85 -13.37 -9.55 -30.85
CA LEU A 85 -12.77 -8.87 -31.99
C LEU A 85 -11.29 -8.59 -31.78
N ARG A 86 -10.90 -8.16 -30.58
CA ARG A 86 -9.48 -8.00 -30.22
C ARG A 86 -8.73 -9.30 -30.46
N SER A 87 -9.25 -10.42 -29.96
CA SER A 87 -8.61 -11.73 -30.13
C SER A 87 -8.51 -12.15 -31.61
N LEU A 88 -9.50 -11.78 -32.42
CA LEU A 88 -9.49 -12.02 -33.86
C LEU A 88 -8.40 -11.20 -34.56
N PHE A 89 -8.33 -9.89 -34.27
CA PHE A 89 -7.30 -9.01 -34.83
C PHE A 89 -5.90 -9.43 -34.41
N GLU A 90 -5.68 -9.75 -33.13
CA GLU A 90 -4.38 -10.18 -32.62
C GLU A 90 -3.92 -11.51 -33.26
N LYS A 91 -4.82 -12.44 -33.58
CA LYS A 91 -4.50 -13.66 -34.35
C LYS A 91 -4.07 -13.39 -35.78
N SER A 92 -4.45 -12.24 -36.34
CA SER A 92 -4.05 -11.78 -37.67
C SER A 92 -2.89 -10.78 -37.61
N ASP A 93 -2.18 -10.71 -36.48
CA ASP A 93 -1.06 -9.79 -36.22
C ASP A 93 -1.44 -8.30 -36.35
N VAL A 94 -2.72 -7.98 -36.14
CA VAL A 94 -3.23 -6.61 -36.10
C VAL A 94 -3.26 -6.13 -34.65
N PRO A 95 -2.44 -5.13 -34.28
CA PRO A 95 -2.48 -4.59 -32.93
C PRO A 95 -3.74 -3.76 -32.69
N CYS A 96 -4.45 -4.09 -31.61
CA CYS A 96 -5.53 -3.26 -31.10
C CYS A 96 -5.01 -2.25 -30.08
N PHE A 97 -5.59 -1.07 -30.10
CA PHE A 97 -5.31 0.02 -29.17
C PHE A 97 -6.53 0.21 -28.27
N GLU A 98 -6.27 0.35 -26.97
CA GLU A 98 -7.29 0.64 -25.96
C GLU A 98 -8.45 -0.37 -25.84
N ALA A 99 -8.32 -1.58 -26.40
CA ALA A 99 -9.35 -2.62 -26.39
C ALA A 99 -9.49 -3.36 -25.06
N ASP A 100 -8.58 -3.12 -24.11
CA ASP A 100 -8.56 -3.68 -22.77
C ASP A 100 -9.23 -2.79 -21.72
N ILE A 101 -9.61 -1.55 -22.09
CA ILE A 101 -10.19 -0.60 -21.15
C ILE A 101 -11.64 -1.00 -20.86
N GLN A 102 -11.93 -1.22 -19.59
CA GLN A 102 -13.28 -1.56 -19.14
C GLN A 102 -14.29 -0.49 -19.58
N PHE A 103 -15.41 -0.95 -20.12
CA PHE A 103 -16.39 -0.10 -20.80
C PHE A 103 -16.92 1.08 -19.97
N THR A 104 -17.21 0.88 -18.68
CA THR A 104 -17.67 1.98 -17.81
C THR A 104 -16.56 2.97 -17.50
N ARG A 105 -15.32 2.50 -17.36
CA ARG A 105 -14.14 3.37 -17.19
C ARG A 105 -13.89 4.19 -18.44
N ARG A 106 -14.01 3.57 -19.61
CA ARG A 106 -13.98 4.25 -20.92
C ARG A 106 -14.98 5.41 -20.95
N PHE A 107 -16.24 5.15 -20.59
CA PHE A 107 -17.26 6.20 -20.53
C PHE A 107 -16.85 7.37 -19.63
N LEU A 108 -16.39 7.09 -18.41
CA LEU A 108 -15.92 8.13 -17.48
C LEU A 108 -14.70 8.88 -18.01
N MET A 109 -13.77 8.19 -18.68
CA MET A 109 -12.60 8.76 -19.35
C MET A 109 -13.01 9.77 -20.42
N ASP A 110 -13.89 9.36 -21.32
CA ASP A 110 -14.32 10.17 -22.46
C ASP A 110 -15.18 11.37 -22.02
N LYS A 111 -15.90 11.25 -20.89
CA LYS A 111 -16.64 12.37 -20.28
C LYS A 111 -15.78 13.27 -19.39
N GLY A 112 -14.50 12.96 -19.18
CA GLY A 112 -13.65 13.74 -18.28
C GLY A 112 -14.01 13.59 -16.79
N ILE A 113 -14.94 12.69 -16.44
CA ILE A 113 -15.46 12.52 -15.08
C ILE A 113 -14.52 11.61 -14.27
N LEU A 114 -14.13 12.09 -13.09
CA LEU A 114 -13.44 11.31 -12.07
C LEU A 114 -14.47 10.67 -11.12
N ALA A 115 -14.55 11.13 -9.88
CA ALA A 115 -15.54 10.64 -8.90
C ALA A 115 -16.71 11.62 -8.66
N LEU A 116 -16.54 12.91 -8.93
CA LEU A 116 -17.59 13.93 -8.77
C LEU A 116 -18.12 14.39 -10.12
N LEU A 117 -19.43 14.64 -10.17
CA LEU A 117 -20.10 15.24 -11.31
C LEU A 117 -21.22 16.19 -10.88
N ASP A 118 -21.61 17.07 -11.80
CA ASP A 118 -22.92 17.71 -11.78
C ASP A 118 -23.89 16.94 -12.68
N ILE A 119 -25.17 16.97 -12.31
CA ILE A 119 -26.24 16.30 -13.03
C ILE A 119 -27.33 17.32 -13.31
N LYS A 120 -27.74 17.41 -14.57
CA LYS A 120 -28.87 18.23 -15.01
C LYS A 120 -29.77 17.39 -15.91
N GLY A 121 -30.92 17.01 -15.34
CA GLY A 121 -31.94 16.21 -16.00
C GLY A 121 -33.18 16.14 -15.12
N GLU A 122 -34.20 15.45 -15.62
CA GLU A 122 -35.42 15.15 -14.85
C GLU A 122 -35.14 14.14 -13.74
N GLU A 123 -35.60 14.43 -12.52
CA GLU A 123 -35.52 13.51 -11.38
C GLU A 123 -36.73 12.56 -11.41
N LEU A 124 -36.48 11.29 -11.77
CA LEU A 124 -37.47 10.23 -11.69
C LEU A 124 -37.28 9.44 -10.39
N LYS A 125 -38.33 8.73 -9.94
CA LYS A 125 -38.18 7.81 -8.81
C LYS A 125 -37.48 6.53 -9.28
N GLY A 126 -36.35 6.20 -8.66
CA GLY A 126 -35.66 4.94 -8.92
C GLY A 126 -36.38 3.72 -8.34
N LYS A 127 -36.07 2.53 -8.86
CA LYS A 127 -36.57 1.26 -8.29
C LYS A 127 -35.83 0.88 -7.00
N TYR A 128 -34.52 1.09 -6.99
CA TYR A 128 -33.60 0.75 -5.90
C TYR A 128 -32.79 1.94 -5.38
N THR A 129 -33.01 3.12 -5.96
CA THR A 129 -32.41 4.40 -5.59
C THR A 129 -33.50 5.42 -5.33
N ASP A 130 -33.18 6.47 -4.58
CA ASP A 130 -34.13 7.57 -4.35
C ASP A 130 -34.45 8.28 -5.67
N ILE A 131 -33.44 8.49 -6.51
CA ILE A 131 -33.54 9.23 -7.78
C ILE A 131 -32.94 8.42 -8.93
N LEU A 132 -33.60 8.47 -10.08
CA LEU A 132 -33.14 7.97 -11.38
C LEU A 132 -33.08 9.14 -12.36
N PHE A 133 -31.96 9.26 -13.06
CA PHE A 133 -31.80 10.15 -14.20
C PHE A 133 -31.61 9.33 -15.48
N VAL A 134 -32.49 9.54 -16.46
CA VAL A 134 -32.39 8.90 -17.78
C VAL A 134 -31.84 9.90 -18.77
N ASN A 135 -30.68 9.60 -19.34
CA ASN A 135 -29.94 10.44 -20.28
C ASN A 135 -29.78 11.92 -19.86
N PRO A 136 -29.33 12.21 -18.61
CA PRO A 136 -29.10 13.58 -18.18
C PRO A 136 -27.86 14.19 -18.85
N GLU A 137 -27.77 15.52 -18.78
CA GLU A 137 -26.51 16.24 -18.97
C GLU A 137 -25.63 16.03 -17.72
N ILE A 138 -24.38 15.59 -17.91
CA ILE A 138 -23.42 15.34 -16.84
C ILE A 138 -22.06 15.97 -17.16
N ASN A 139 -21.47 16.65 -16.18
CA ASN A 139 -20.16 17.29 -16.36
C ASN A 139 -19.22 17.00 -15.18
N PRO A 140 -17.90 16.95 -15.41
CA PRO A 140 -16.93 16.79 -14.34
C PRO A 140 -16.92 18.01 -13.40
N VAL A 141 -16.76 17.75 -12.10
CA VAL A 141 -16.73 18.80 -11.08
C VAL A 141 -15.39 18.80 -10.35
N SER A 142 -14.81 19.98 -10.16
CA SER A 142 -13.62 20.16 -9.34
C SER A 142 -13.92 19.85 -7.87
N LYS A 143 -13.06 19.04 -7.25
CA LYS A 143 -13.18 18.70 -5.82
C LYS A 143 -12.93 19.94 -4.94
N THR A 144 -13.83 20.20 -4.00
CA THR A 144 -13.59 21.09 -2.86
C THR A 144 -13.95 20.33 -1.57
N PRO A 145 -13.34 20.67 -0.42
CA PRO A 145 -13.68 20.02 0.85
C PRO A 145 -15.19 20.07 1.16
N GLU A 146 -15.85 21.18 0.81
CA GLU A 146 -17.29 21.37 1.01
C GLU A 146 -18.13 20.43 0.13
N ILE A 147 -17.81 20.31 -1.16
CA ILE A 147 -18.53 19.42 -2.09
C ILE A 147 -18.34 17.96 -1.68
N VAL A 148 -17.10 17.56 -1.36
CA VAL A 148 -16.78 16.19 -0.94
C VAL A 148 -17.57 15.82 0.32
N LYS A 149 -17.64 16.73 1.30
CA LYS A 149 -18.42 16.51 2.52
C LYS A 149 -19.92 16.38 2.24
N LYS A 150 -20.49 17.22 1.37
CA LYS A 150 -21.92 17.17 1.03
C LYS A 150 -22.32 15.89 0.30
N CYS A 151 -21.47 15.38 -0.58
CA CYS A 151 -21.72 14.18 -1.38
C CYS A 151 -21.11 12.90 -0.77
N SER A 152 -20.70 12.92 0.50
CA SER A 152 -20.00 11.79 1.12
C SER A 152 -20.87 10.52 1.11
N PRO A 153 -20.33 9.36 0.66
CA PRO A 153 -21.06 8.10 0.61
C PRO A 153 -21.49 7.60 2.00
N LYS A 154 -22.71 7.08 2.12
CA LYS A 154 -23.20 6.43 3.35
C LYS A 154 -22.54 5.07 3.56
N MET A 155 -22.12 4.79 4.79
CA MET A 155 -21.49 3.53 5.16
C MET A 155 -22.31 2.80 6.23
N ILE A 156 -22.31 1.47 6.17
CA ILE A 156 -22.76 0.59 7.24
C ILE A 156 -21.69 -0.48 7.50
N ALA A 157 -21.35 -0.70 8.76
CA ALA A 157 -20.55 -1.85 9.19
C ALA A 157 -21.50 -2.94 9.69
N PHE A 158 -21.18 -4.20 9.42
CA PHE A 158 -21.92 -5.33 9.97
C PHE A 158 -20.98 -6.47 10.39
N ASP A 159 -21.49 -7.31 11.28
CA ASP A 159 -20.81 -8.50 11.81
C ASP A 159 -21.83 -9.61 12.05
N ILE A 160 -21.41 -10.87 11.87
CA ILE A 160 -22.23 -12.05 12.18
C ILE A 160 -21.59 -12.90 13.28
N GLU A 161 -22.44 -13.53 14.09
CA GLU A 161 -22.01 -14.58 15.01
C GLU A 161 -22.73 -15.90 14.67
N THR A 162 -21.97 -16.99 14.67
CA THR A 162 -22.39 -18.31 14.18
C THR A 162 -22.02 -19.42 15.16
N ASP A 163 -22.56 -20.61 14.93
CA ASP A 163 -21.98 -21.82 15.53
C ASP A 163 -20.54 -22.05 15.02
N ALA A 164 -19.78 -22.91 15.71
CA ALA A 164 -18.37 -23.17 15.39
C ALA A 164 -18.10 -23.65 13.94
N LYS A 165 -19.11 -24.21 13.26
CA LYS A 165 -19.01 -24.70 11.88
C LYS A 165 -19.61 -23.75 10.84
N ALA A 166 -20.13 -22.60 11.27
CA ALA A 166 -20.88 -21.66 10.42
C ALA A 166 -22.07 -22.30 9.66
N ASN A 167 -22.67 -23.33 10.26
CA ASN A 167 -23.90 -23.96 9.78
C ASN A 167 -25.16 -23.19 10.18
N ILE A 168 -25.12 -22.36 11.21
CA ILE A 168 -26.25 -21.54 11.67
C ILE A 168 -25.74 -20.16 12.06
N ILE A 169 -26.38 -19.11 11.55
CA ILE A 169 -26.18 -17.74 12.01
C ILE A 169 -27.07 -17.48 13.23
N TYR A 170 -26.44 -17.19 14.36
CA TYR A 170 -27.15 -16.84 15.60
C TYR A 170 -27.57 -15.38 15.63
N SER A 171 -26.74 -14.47 15.13
CA SER A 171 -27.07 -13.05 15.10
C SER A 171 -26.34 -12.28 14.02
N ILE A 172 -26.90 -11.14 13.65
CA ILE A 172 -26.33 -10.17 12.71
C ILE A 172 -26.44 -8.80 13.36
N SER A 173 -25.33 -8.09 13.54
CA SER A 173 -25.32 -6.73 14.07
C SER A 173 -24.91 -5.71 13.01
N PHE A 174 -25.34 -4.47 13.20
CA PHE A 174 -25.02 -3.34 12.33
C PHE A 174 -24.61 -2.12 13.16
N ALA A 175 -23.68 -1.35 12.60
CA ALA A 175 -23.29 -0.04 13.11
C ALA A 175 -23.20 1.00 11.98
N THR A 176 -23.71 2.19 12.26
CA THR A 176 -23.67 3.38 11.39
C THR A 176 -23.02 4.55 12.14
N ASP A 177 -22.99 5.74 11.54
CA ASP A 177 -22.55 6.96 12.22
C ASP A 177 -23.42 7.34 13.42
N LYS A 178 -24.66 6.84 13.49
CA LYS A 178 -25.67 7.28 14.47
C LYS A 178 -26.28 6.16 15.30
N GLU A 179 -26.34 4.96 14.75
CA GLU A 179 -27.16 3.88 15.28
C GLU A 179 -26.39 2.58 15.34
N GLU A 180 -26.83 1.72 16.25
CA GLU A 180 -26.41 0.33 16.36
C GLU A 180 -27.62 -0.52 16.69
N PHE A 181 -27.75 -1.65 16.01
CA PHE A 181 -28.92 -2.52 16.12
C PHE A 181 -28.54 -3.93 15.66
N ALA A 182 -29.29 -4.93 16.11
CA ALA A 182 -28.99 -6.32 15.78
C ALA A 182 -30.25 -7.19 15.67
N GLY A 183 -30.11 -8.27 14.93
CA GLY A 183 -31.06 -9.36 14.86
C GLY A 183 -30.49 -10.61 15.53
N ILE A 184 -31.30 -11.32 16.31
CA ILE A 184 -30.88 -12.56 16.98
C ILE A 184 -31.93 -13.67 16.76
N LEU A 185 -31.44 -14.88 16.49
CA LEU A 185 -32.24 -16.10 16.38
C LEU A 185 -32.73 -16.53 17.77
N LYS A 186 -34.00 -16.92 17.87
CA LYS A 186 -34.60 -17.40 19.12
C LYS A 186 -34.14 -18.83 19.39
N ASN A 187 -33.75 -19.06 20.64
CA ASN A 187 -33.70 -20.38 21.28
C ASN A 187 -34.52 -20.31 22.59
N ASP A 188 -34.56 -21.39 23.36
CA ASP A 188 -35.26 -21.44 24.65
C ASP A 188 -34.76 -20.37 25.64
N SER A 189 -33.49 -19.99 25.56
CA SER A 189 -32.88 -18.97 26.42
C SER A 189 -33.25 -17.56 25.98
N VAL A 190 -33.00 -17.20 24.72
CA VAL A 190 -33.36 -15.91 24.11
C VAL A 190 -34.85 -15.61 24.32
N SER A 191 -35.71 -16.62 24.19
CA SER A 191 -37.16 -16.47 24.42
C SER A 191 -37.51 -16.12 25.87
N LYS A 192 -36.73 -16.58 26.86
CA LYS A 192 -36.92 -16.21 28.28
C LYS A 192 -36.57 -14.75 28.54
N PHE A 193 -35.57 -14.22 27.83
CA PHE A 193 -35.09 -12.84 27.97
C PHE A 193 -35.78 -11.85 27.01
N GLU A 194 -36.81 -12.27 26.25
CA GLU A 194 -37.47 -11.47 25.20
C GLU A 194 -37.91 -10.07 25.67
N LYS A 195 -38.45 -9.95 26.89
CA LYS A 195 -38.90 -8.66 27.45
C LYS A 195 -37.78 -7.75 27.94
N GLU A 196 -36.56 -8.28 27.99
CA GLU A 196 -35.43 -7.59 28.59
C GLU A 196 -34.39 -7.13 27.56
N PHE A 197 -34.60 -7.42 26.27
CA PHE A 197 -33.79 -6.86 25.18
C PHE A 197 -34.18 -5.42 24.90
N ASP A 198 -33.19 -4.62 24.48
CA ASP A 198 -33.39 -3.24 24.06
C ASP A 198 -34.18 -3.16 22.74
N LYS A 199 -34.79 -2.01 22.47
CA LYS A 199 -35.66 -1.80 21.29
C LYS A 199 -34.92 -1.90 19.95
N ASN A 200 -33.60 -1.77 19.96
CA ASN A 200 -32.75 -1.93 18.78
C ASN A 200 -32.40 -3.40 18.49
N ILE A 201 -32.93 -4.35 19.26
CA ILE A 201 -32.75 -5.79 19.04
C ILE A 201 -34.04 -6.39 18.45
N THR A 202 -33.92 -7.07 17.32
CA THR A 202 -35.03 -7.79 16.67
C THR A 202 -34.86 -9.29 16.85
N LEU A 203 -35.92 -9.98 17.27
CA LEU A 203 -35.90 -11.42 17.54
C LEU A 203 -36.51 -12.19 16.36
N PHE A 204 -35.86 -13.27 15.91
CA PHE A 204 -36.30 -14.10 14.79
C PHE A 204 -36.49 -15.55 15.21
N SER A 205 -37.57 -16.20 14.80
CA SER A 205 -37.78 -17.63 15.11
C SER A 205 -36.99 -18.55 14.17
N GLU A 206 -36.78 -18.12 12.92
CA GLU A 206 -36.13 -18.90 11.87
C GLU A 206 -34.91 -18.17 11.31
N GLU A 207 -33.82 -18.90 11.02
CA GLU A 207 -32.60 -18.32 10.43
C GLU A 207 -32.88 -17.68 9.07
N GLN A 208 -33.81 -18.25 8.29
CA GLN A 208 -34.23 -17.72 7.00
C GLN A 208 -34.80 -16.29 7.12
N ASP A 209 -35.54 -15.99 8.19
CA ASP A 209 -36.11 -14.67 8.44
C ASP A 209 -35.03 -13.67 8.87
N LEU A 210 -34.05 -14.12 9.67
CA LEU A 210 -32.88 -13.29 10.05
C LEU A 210 -32.04 -12.91 8.82
N ILE A 211 -31.79 -13.84 7.90
CA ILE A 211 -31.07 -13.56 6.64
C ILE A 211 -31.90 -12.65 5.72
N SER A 212 -33.21 -12.88 5.63
CA SER A 212 -34.12 -12.02 4.86
C SER A 212 -34.15 -10.60 5.43
N TRP A 213 -34.07 -10.46 6.75
CA TRP A 213 -33.95 -9.18 7.43
C TRP A 213 -32.63 -8.48 7.11
N PHE A 214 -31.50 -9.19 7.03
CA PHE A 214 -30.23 -8.60 6.56
C PHE A 214 -30.39 -7.93 5.18
N PHE A 215 -30.97 -8.63 4.19
CA PHE A 215 -31.20 -8.05 2.86
C PHE A 215 -32.18 -6.85 2.91
N LYS A 216 -33.19 -6.93 3.78
CA LYS A 216 -34.14 -5.83 4.00
C LYS A 216 -33.44 -4.58 4.57
N ILE A 217 -32.59 -4.74 5.59
CA ILE A 217 -31.83 -3.63 6.20
C ILE A 217 -30.94 -2.96 5.16
N ILE A 218 -30.18 -3.72 4.37
CA ILE A 218 -29.34 -3.14 3.31
C ILE A 218 -30.19 -2.35 2.30
N ARG A 219 -31.40 -2.82 1.98
CA ARG A 219 -32.30 -2.14 1.05
C ARG A 219 -32.90 -0.85 1.63
N GLU A 220 -33.33 -0.88 2.89
CA GLU A 220 -34.02 0.24 3.55
C GLU A 220 -33.05 1.33 4.03
N TYR A 221 -31.90 0.95 4.61
CA TYR A 221 -30.87 1.89 5.00
C TYR A 221 -30.17 2.52 3.78
N ASP A 222 -30.13 1.77 2.68
CA ASP A 222 -29.54 2.15 1.41
C ASP A 222 -28.09 2.70 1.50
N PRO A 223 -27.13 1.90 2.02
CA PRO A 223 -25.74 2.31 2.13
C PRO A 223 -25.05 2.35 0.77
N ASP A 224 -24.15 3.29 0.55
CA ASP A 224 -23.27 3.26 -0.62
C ASP A 224 -22.09 2.30 -0.41
N ILE A 225 -21.67 2.13 0.84
CA ILE A 225 -20.55 1.29 1.27
C ILE A 225 -21.04 0.30 2.33
N ILE A 226 -20.74 -0.98 2.11
CA ILE A 226 -20.89 -2.03 3.11
C ILE A 226 -19.49 -2.43 3.57
N THR A 227 -19.27 -2.45 4.87
CA THR A 227 -17.99 -2.80 5.48
C THR A 227 -18.14 -3.77 6.64
N GLY A 228 -17.03 -4.29 7.11
CA GLY A 228 -16.91 -5.28 8.18
C GLY A 228 -15.44 -5.68 8.34
N TRP A 229 -15.14 -6.53 9.31
CA TRP A 229 -13.78 -6.99 9.58
C TRP A 229 -13.62 -8.43 9.12
N HIS A 230 -12.93 -8.65 7.99
CA HIS A 230 -12.93 -9.94 7.27
C HIS A 230 -14.27 -10.23 6.55
N VAL A 231 -14.96 -9.16 6.13
CA VAL A 231 -16.35 -9.15 5.66
C VAL A 231 -16.57 -9.95 4.37
N ILE A 232 -15.57 -10.03 3.50
CA ILE A 232 -15.68 -10.76 2.21
C ILE A 232 -15.40 -12.25 2.43
N ASP A 233 -14.32 -12.53 3.15
CA ASP A 233 -13.78 -13.88 3.33
C ASP A 233 -14.50 -14.70 4.40
N PHE A 234 -15.26 -14.03 5.29
CA PHE A 234 -16.08 -14.65 6.32
C PHE A 234 -17.57 -14.24 6.22
N ASP A 235 -17.95 -13.04 6.63
CA ASP A 235 -19.37 -12.67 6.85
C ASP A 235 -20.24 -12.86 5.61
N LEU A 236 -19.88 -12.21 4.50
CA LEU A 236 -20.64 -12.33 3.24
C LEU A 236 -20.56 -13.73 2.65
N LYS A 237 -19.44 -14.45 2.86
CA LYS A 237 -19.29 -15.83 2.41
C LYS A 237 -20.29 -16.74 3.12
N VAL A 238 -20.38 -16.64 4.45
CA VAL A 238 -21.36 -17.40 5.25
C VAL A 238 -22.78 -17.01 4.85
N ILE A 239 -23.10 -15.71 4.78
CA ILE A 239 -24.43 -15.25 4.34
C ILE A 239 -24.80 -15.80 2.96
N LEU A 240 -23.86 -15.82 2.00
CA LEU A 240 -24.08 -16.40 0.67
C LEU A 240 -24.37 -17.90 0.74
N GLU A 241 -23.60 -18.66 1.52
CA GLU A 241 -23.77 -20.11 1.69
C GLU A 241 -25.12 -20.43 2.36
N ARG A 242 -25.48 -19.71 3.41
CA ARG A 242 -26.76 -19.87 4.12
C ARG A 242 -27.95 -19.40 3.25
N ALA A 243 -27.82 -18.30 2.53
CA ALA A 243 -28.84 -17.85 1.57
C ALA A 243 -29.10 -18.90 0.48
N LYS A 244 -28.05 -19.55 -0.04
CA LYS A 244 -28.20 -20.67 -0.99
C LYS A 244 -28.93 -21.85 -0.37
N PHE A 245 -28.62 -22.21 0.88
CA PHE A 245 -29.30 -23.29 1.60
C PHE A 245 -30.81 -23.03 1.69
N TYR A 246 -31.22 -21.80 2.02
CA TYR A 246 -32.62 -21.38 2.09
C TYR A 246 -33.24 -20.94 0.75
N LYS A 247 -32.51 -21.05 -0.36
CA LYS A 247 -32.93 -20.61 -1.71
C LYS A 247 -33.34 -19.13 -1.77
N LEU A 248 -32.70 -18.28 -0.97
CA LEU A 248 -32.84 -16.83 -1.00
C LEU A 248 -31.96 -16.22 -2.10
N SER A 249 -32.42 -15.12 -2.70
CA SER A 249 -31.62 -14.32 -3.63
C SER A 249 -30.58 -13.52 -2.83
N PHE A 250 -29.29 -13.83 -3.04
CA PHE A 250 -28.18 -13.07 -2.47
C PHE A 250 -28.01 -11.76 -3.26
N ASN A 251 -28.86 -10.78 -2.97
CA ASN A 251 -28.84 -9.47 -3.62
C ASN A 251 -28.70 -8.37 -2.56
N ILE A 252 -27.47 -7.88 -2.42
CA ILE A 252 -27.12 -6.72 -1.61
C ILE A 252 -26.86 -5.48 -2.49
N GLY A 253 -27.20 -5.53 -3.78
CA GLY A 253 -27.02 -4.43 -4.73
C GLY A 253 -28.19 -3.45 -4.78
N ARG A 254 -28.20 -2.63 -5.82
CA ARG A 254 -29.25 -1.70 -6.23
C ARG A 254 -29.81 -2.05 -7.61
N ASP A 255 -29.79 -3.33 -7.96
CA ASP A 255 -30.41 -3.86 -9.17
C ASP A 255 -31.07 -5.22 -8.92
N ASP A 256 -31.62 -5.84 -9.96
CA ASP A 256 -32.29 -7.15 -9.84
C ASP A 256 -31.32 -8.34 -9.83
N ARG A 257 -30.00 -8.14 -9.98
CA ARG A 257 -29.03 -9.23 -10.11
C ARG A 257 -28.54 -9.69 -8.74
N ASN A 258 -28.25 -10.99 -8.63
CA ASN A 258 -27.52 -11.49 -7.47
C ASN A 258 -26.10 -10.88 -7.44
N SER A 259 -25.68 -10.54 -6.23
CA SER A 259 -24.30 -10.18 -5.91
C SER A 259 -23.41 -11.43 -5.99
N SER A 260 -22.09 -11.24 -6.14
CA SER A 260 -21.15 -12.35 -6.26
C SER A 260 -19.88 -12.13 -5.46
N LEU A 261 -19.27 -13.23 -5.01
CA LEU A 261 -18.00 -13.25 -4.28
C LEU A 261 -16.97 -14.04 -5.08
N ARG A 262 -15.73 -13.55 -5.08
CA ARG A 262 -14.54 -14.27 -5.56
C ARG A 262 -13.57 -14.40 -4.40
N ILE A 263 -13.49 -15.61 -3.85
CA ILE A 263 -12.61 -15.92 -2.72
C ILE A 263 -11.27 -16.41 -3.27
N GLU A 264 -10.18 -15.76 -2.86
CA GLU A 264 -8.81 -16.09 -3.26
C GLU A 264 -8.11 -16.87 -2.14
N SER A 265 -7.45 -17.98 -2.48
CA SER A 265 -6.61 -18.74 -1.54
C SER A 265 -5.15 -18.29 -1.55
N SER A 266 -4.77 -17.43 -2.49
CA SER A 266 -3.40 -16.95 -2.63
C SER A 266 -3.11 -15.78 -1.70
N PHE A 267 -2.00 -15.81 -0.99
CA PHE A 267 -1.50 -14.66 -0.23
C PHE A 267 -1.28 -13.39 -1.08
N PHE A 268 -1.13 -13.54 -2.40
CA PHE A 268 -0.83 -12.44 -3.32
C PHE A 268 -2.07 -11.79 -3.96
N ARG A 269 -3.27 -12.35 -3.76
CA ARG A 269 -4.52 -11.83 -4.34
C ARG A 269 -5.57 -11.68 -3.25
N ASP A 270 -6.19 -10.52 -3.22
CA ASP A 270 -7.29 -10.26 -2.31
C ASP A 270 -8.60 -10.80 -2.87
N SER A 271 -9.44 -11.35 -2.00
CA SER A 271 -10.84 -11.66 -2.31
C SER A 271 -11.61 -10.39 -2.66
N SER A 272 -12.65 -10.54 -3.47
CA SER A 272 -13.48 -9.44 -3.95
C SER A 272 -14.97 -9.76 -3.91
N ALA A 273 -15.80 -8.75 -3.69
CA ALA A 273 -17.25 -8.85 -3.74
C ALA A 273 -17.82 -7.85 -4.75
N ASN A 274 -18.79 -8.28 -5.54
CA ASN A 274 -19.50 -7.42 -6.49
C ASN A 274 -20.97 -7.29 -6.07
N ALA A 275 -21.37 -6.05 -5.75
CA ALA A 275 -22.73 -5.65 -5.46
C ALA A 275 -23.06 -4.42 -6.33
N TYR A 276 -23.84 -4.61 -7.39
CA TYR A 276 -24.10 -3.54 -8.34
C TYR A 276 -24.72 -2.32 -7.65
N GLY A 277 -24.14 -1.14 -7.84
CA GLY A 277 -24.59 0.10 -7.23
C GLY A 277 -24.10 0.37 -5.79
N ARG A 278 -23.34 -0.55 -5.19
CA ARG A 278 -22.67 -0.38 -3.89
C ARG A 278 -21.19 -0.75 -3.98
N VAL A 279 -20.43 -0.40 -2.95
CA VAL A 279 -19.02 -0.79 -2.80
C VAL A 279 -18.86 -1.61 -1.53
N ILE A 280 -18.09 -2.70 -1.60
CA ILE A 280 -17.76 -3.52 -0.44
C ILE A 280 -16.31 -3.23 -0.05
N LEU A 281 -16.11 -2.75 1.17
CA LEU A 281 -14.78 -2.44 1.69
C LEU A 281 -14.47 -3.31 2.90
N ASP A 282 -13.46 -4.17 2.80
CA ASP A 282 -12.99 -4.97 3.93
C ASP A 282 -12.01 -4.18 4.80
N GLY A 283 -12.25 -4.13 6.12
CA GLY A 283 -11.42 -3.36 7.06
C GLY A 283 -9.94 -3.77 7.06
N ILE A 284 -9.64 -5.06 6.98
CA ILE A 284 -8.26 -5.58 6.96
C ILE A 284 -7.57 -5.16 5.65
N GLN A 285 -8.25 -5.32 4.52
CA GLN A 285 -7.71 -4.92 3.21
C GLN A 285 -7.49 -3.41 3.13
N LEU A 286 -8.40 -2.60 3.70
CA LEU A 286 -8.27 -1.14 3.74
C LEU A 286 -7.03 -0.69 4.52
N LEU A 287 -6.79 -1.25 5.71
CA LEU A 287 -5.59 -0.93 6.51
C LEU A 287 -4.32 -1.30 5.76
N LYS A 288 -4.24 -2.53 5.22
CA LYS A 288 -3.07 -3.01 4.46
C LYS A 288 -2.78 -2.15 3.23
N SER A 289 -3.81 -1.84 2.44
CA SER A 289 -3.67 -1.03 1.21
C SER A 289 -3.39 0.45 1.47
N SER A 290 -3.52 0.88 2.72
CA SER A 290 -3.14 2.21 3.24
C SER A 290 -1.77 2.23 3.92
N PHE A 291 -1.04 1.11 3.86
CA PHE A 291 0.29 0.91 4.46
C PHE A 291 0.33 0.98 6.00
N ILE A 292 -0.82 0.82 6.66
CA ILE A 292 -0.91 0.72 8.11
C ILE A 292 -0.46 -0.69 8.52
N LYS A 293 0.53 -0.75 9.41
CA LYS A 293 1.06 -2.01 9.94
C LYS A 293 0.71 -2.14 11.42
N LEU A 294 -0.06 -3.17 11.74
CA LEU A 294 -0.33 -3.62 13.11
C LEU A 294 0.53 -4.84 13.45
N ASP A 295 0.51 -5.29 14.70
CA ASP A 295 1.20 -6.52 15.11
C ASP A 295 0.56 -7.73 14.44
N ASP A 296 -0.75 -7.84 14.54
CA ASP A 296 -1.62 -8.64 13.69
C ASP A 296 -2.86 -7.82 13.26
N TYR A 297 -3.68 -8.37 12.38
CA TYR A 297 -4.90 -7.72 11.89
C TYR A 297 -6.18 -8.28 12.53
N LYS A 298 -6.10 -8.80 13.76
CA LYS A 298 -7.29 -9.15 14.54
C LYS A 298 -8.02 -7.87 14.95
N LEU A 299 -9.35 -7.93 15.04
CA LEU A 299 -10.16 -6.77 15.39
C LEU A 299 -9.79 -6.20 16.77
N ASN A 300 -9.46 -7.06 17.74
CA ASN A 300 -9.02 -6.64 19.09
C ASN A 300 -7.72 -5.83 19.05
N THR A 301 -6.73 -6.27 18.25
CA THR A 301 -5.45 -5.57 18.08
C THR A 301 -5.65 -4.19 17.46
N ALA A 302 -6.51 -4.09 16.44
CA ALA A 302 -6.85 -2.82 15.82
C ALA A 302 -7.64 -1.90 16.77
N ALA A 303 -8.59 -2.44 17.53
CA ALA A 303 -9.34 -1.69 18.54
C ALA A 303 -8.42 -1.10 19.61
N LYS A 304 -7.47 -1.90 20.14
CA LYS A 304 -6.48 -1.43 21.11
C LYS A 304 -5.62 -0.31 20.52
N HIS A 305 -5.14 -0.49 19.29
CA HIS A 305 -4.26 0.48 18.63
C HIS A 305 -4.93 1.83 18.32
N PHE A 306 -6.17 1.81 17.80
CA PHE A 306 -6.84 3.03 17.32
C PHE A 306 -7.80 3.64 18.33
N LEU A 307 -8.36 2.85 19.23
CA LEU A 307 -9.45 3.26 20.12
C LEU A 307 -9.07 3.21 21.61
N ASN A 308 -7.93 2.61 21.99
CA ASN A 308 -7.61 2.21 23.36
C ASN A 308 -8.73 1.38 24.01
N ASP A 309 -9.47 0.62 23.20
CA ASP A 309 -10.55 -0.28 23.63
C ASP A 309 -10.13 -1.73 23.35
N SER A 310 -10.75 -2.69 24.03
CA SER A 310 -10.51 -4.12 23.83
C SER A 310 -11.82 -4.87 23.67
N LYS A 311 -11.77 -6.00 22.94
CA LYS A 311 -12.87 -6.97 22.93
C LYS A 311 -13.12 -7.50 24.35
N LEU A 312 -14.37 -7.93 24.59
CA LEU A 312 -14.81 -8.47 25.87
C LEU A 312 -14.33 -9.92 26.11
N ILE A 313 -13.83 -10.62 25.10
CA ILE A 313 -13.50 -12.05 25.13
C ILE A 313 -12.09 -12.29 24.59
N GLU A 314 -11.30 -13.10 25.29
CA GLU A 314 -10.00 -13.62 24.84
C GLU A 314 -10.15 -14.83 23.89
N GLU A 315 -9.26 -14.98 22.92
CA GLU A 315 -9.51 -15.78 21.70
C GLU A 315 -9.45 -17.30 21.87
N ASP A 316 -8.70 -17.83 22.85
CA ASP A 316 -8.37 -19.27 22.96
C ASP A 316 -9.60 -20.18 23.17
N LYS A 317 -10.78 -19.62 23.48
CA LYS A 317 -12.05 -20.35 23.62
C LYS A 317 -13.25 -19.65 22.96
N ARG A 318 -13.01 -18.77 21.98
CA ARG A 318 -14.05 -17.89 21.42
C ARG A 318 -15.35 -18.61 21.05
N PHE A 319 -15.29 -19.74 20.32
CA PHE A 319 -16.51 -20.45 19.88
C PHE A 319 -17.29 -21.10 21.02
N GLU A 320 -16.61 -21.75 21.97
CA GLU A 320 -17.25 -22.34 23.15
C GLU A 320 -17.91 -21.26 24.00
N ILE A 321 -17.23 -20.11 24.18
CA ILE A 321 -17.76 -18.96 24.92
C ILE A 321 -18.95 -18.35 24.18
N ILE A 322 -18.91 -18.23 22.86
CA ILE A 322 -20.04 -17.72 22.04
C ILE A 322 -21.26 -18.62 22.18
N ASP A 323 -21.09 -19.94 22.02
CA ASP A 323 -22.18 -20.92 22.17
C ASP A 323 -22.74 -20.89 23.60
N GLU A 324 -21.85 -20.80 24.60
CA GLU A 324 -22.22 -20.67 26.02
C GLU A 324 -22.99 -19.37 26.28
N MET A 325 -22.52 -18.24 25.76
CA MET A 325 -23.19 -16.94 25.93
C MET A 325 -24.54 -16.92 25.22
N TYR A 326 -24.65 -17.45 24.00
CA TYR A 326 -25.92 -17.57 23.28
C TYR A 326 -26.94 -18.44 24.03
N THR A 327 -26.47 -19.46 24.75
CA THR A 327 -27.31 -20.39 25.52
C THR A 327 -27.63 -19.88 26.94
N ASN A 328 -26.67 -19.24 27.62
CA ASN A 328 -26.79 -18.93 29.06
C ASN A 328 -26.90 -17.43 29.35
N ASN A 329 -26.39 -16.56 28.47
CA ASN A 329 -26.40 -15.11 28.66
C ASN A 329 -26.62 -14.33 27.34
N PRO A 330 -27.80 -14.48 26.71
CA PRO A 330 -28.04 -13.99 25.36
C PRO A 330 -28.00 -12.46 25.23
N LYS A 331 -28.18 -11.72 26.34
CA LYS A 331 -27.96 -10.27 26.37
C LYS A 331 -26.50 -9.90 26.20
N GLN A 332 -25.61 -10.57 26.91
CA GLN A 332 -24.18 -10.32 26.81
C GLN A 332 -23.67 -10.76 25.43
N PHE A 333 -24.21 -11.85 24.88
CA PHE A 333 -23.98 -12.30 23.51
C PHE A 333 -24.31 -11.23 22.47
N ILE A 334 -25.52 -10.67 22.49
CA ILE A 334 -25.91 -9.68 21.47
C ILE A 334 -25.16 -8.35 21.64
N ALA A 335 -24.87 -7.95 22.89
CA ALA A 335 -24.04 -6.77 23.16
C ALA A 335 -22.61 -6.95 22.65
N TYR A 336 -22.07 -8.17 22.71
CA TYR A 336 -20.76 -8.50 22.15
C TYR A 336 -20.75 -8.37 20.61
N ASN A 337 -21.74 -8.92 19.91
CA ASN A 337 -21.83 -8.78 18.45
C ASN A 337 -21.98 -7.30 18.03
N ILE A 338 -22.87 -6.54 18.69
CA ILE A 338 -23.01 -5.08 18.44
C ILE A 338 -21.69 -4.35 18.64
N LYS A 339 -20.92 -4.71 19.67
CA LYS A 339 -19.60 -4.11 19.90
C LYS A 339 -18.66 -4.37 18.71
N ASP A 340 -18.66 -5.56 18.11
CA ASP A 340 -17.77 -5.89 16.99
C ASP A 340 -18.07 -5.05 15.72
N SER A 341 -19.35 -4.85 15.36
CA SER A 341 -19.70 -3.97 14.24
C SER A 341 -19.41 -2.49 14.54
N ARG A 342 -19.66 -2.02 15.78
CA ARG A 342 -19.31 -0.67 16.23
C ARG A 342 -17.80 -0.42 16.20
N LEU A 343 -16.99 -1.31 16.77
CA LEU A 343 -15.53 -1.23 16.76
C LEU A 343 -15.02 -1.15 15.33
N THR A 344 -15.56 -1.97 14.43
CA THR A 344 -15.19 -1.96 13.01
C THR A 344 -15.46 -0.60 12.36
N TYR A 345 -16.67 -0.05 12.55
CA TYR A 345 -17.01 1.28 12.06
C TYR A 345 -16.03 2.34 12.57
N ASP A 346 -15.80 2.36 13.88
CA ASP A 346 -14.96 3.36 14.54
C ASP A 346 -13.49 3.25 14.14
N ILE A 347 -12.95 2.04 13.97
CA ILE A 347 -11.58 1.82 13.48
C ILE A 347 -11.41 2.39 12.08
N ILE A 348 -12.35 2.11 11.17
CA ILE A 348 -12.27 2.57 9.78
C ILE A 348 -12.28 4.11 9.69
N ILE A 349 -13.09 4.76 10.53
CA ILE A 349 -13.15 6.22 10.60
C ILE A 349 -11.90 6.78 11.30
N LYS A 350 -11.57 6.34 12.52
CA LYS A 350 -10.46 6.91 13.31
C LYS A 350 -9.07 6.62 12.75
N SER A 351 -8.89 5.52 12.02
CA SER A 351 -7.63 5.24 11.31
C SER A 351 -7.41 6.15 10.08
N GLY A 352 -8.44 6.86 9.63
CA GLY A 352 -8.39 7.75 8.46
C GLY A 352 -8.37 7.01 7.10
N VAL A 353 -8.52 5.69 7.07
CA VAL A 353 -8.46 4.91 5.82
C VAL A 353 -9.67 5.13 4.94
N TYR A 354 -10.84 5.40 5.52
CA TYR A 354 -12.04 5.78 4.75
C TYR A 354 -11.76 7.03 3.92
N ASP A 355 -11.33 8.10 4.58
CA ASP A 355 -11.07 9.37 3.91
C ASP A 355 -9.91 9.24 2.92
N LEU A 356 -8.86 8.50 3.26
CA LEU A 356 -7.72 8.26 2.36
C LEU A 356 -8.17 7.57 1.06
N THR A 357 -9.02 6.55 1.19
CA THR A 357 -9.56 5.79 0.07
C THR A 357 -10.45 6.69 -0.81
N MET A 358 -11.28 7.52 -0.19
CA MET A 358 -12.11 8.51 -0.90
C MET A 358 -11.24 9.54 -1.63
N GLN A 359 -10.19 10.07 -1.00
CA GLN A 359 -9.26 11.02 -1.66
C GLN A 359 -8.56 10.40 -2.86
N ARG A 360 -8.15 9.13 -2.78
CA ARG A 360 -7.55 8.41 -3.92
C ARG A 360 -8.56 8.19 -5.05
N SER A 361 -9.83 7.94 -4.72
CA SER A 361 -10.91 7.85 -5.71
C SER A 361 -11.14 9.20 -6.40
N LEU A 362 -11.20 10.29 -5.65
CA LEU A 362 -11.29 11.66 -6.18
C LEU A 362 -10.12 12.03 -7.09
N LEU A 363 -8.90 11.58 -6.76
CA LEU A 363 -7.70 11.83 -7.55
C LEU A 363 -7.66 11.04 -8.85
N THR A 364 -8.19 9.82 -8.88
CA THR A 364 -7.96 8.87 -9.98
C THR A 364 -9.20 8.57 -10.80
N GLY A 365 -10.40 8.82 -10.28
CA GLY A 365 -11.68 8.41 -10.88
C GLY A 365 -11.97 6.91 -10.78
N LEU A 366 -11.16 6.14 -10.04
CA LEU A 366 -11.48 4.74 -9.73
C LEU A 366 -12.48 4.67 -8.57
N HIS A 367 -13.30 3.62 -8.56
CA HIS A 367 -14.14 3.30 -7.40
C HIS A 367 -13.28 2.99 -6.17
N MET A 368 -13.84 3.19 -4.97
CA MET A 368 -13.10 3.08 -3.70
C MET A 368 -12.51 1.68 -3.45
N ASP A 369 -13.14 0.61 -3.93
CA ASP A 369 -12.61 -0.77 -3.85
C ASP A 369 -11.42 -1.03 -4.80
N SER A 370 -11.20 -0.13 -5.77
CA SER A 370 -10.27 -0.30 -6.89
C SER A 370 -9.04 0.60 -6.80
N VAL A 371 -9.02 1.60 -5.91
CA VAL A 371 -7.94 2.60 -5.80
C VAL A 371 -6.57 2.00 -5.45
N LYS A 372 -6.53 0.77 -4.92
CA LYS A 372 -5.29 0.02 -4.64
C LYS A 372 -4.52 -0.39 -5.90
N ALA A 373 -5.19 -0.46 -7.05
CA ALA A 373 -4.59 -0.85 -8.32
C ALA A 373 -3.82 0.33 -8.95
N SER A 374 -2.50 0.39 -8.72
CA SER A 374 -1.64 1.49 -9.21
C SER A 374 -1.65 1.63 -10.73
N ILE A 375 -1.62 0.52 -11.49
CA ILE A 375 -1.68 0.55 -12.96
C ILE A 375 -3.00 1.17 -13.44
N ALA A 376 -4.12 0.74 -12.88
CA ALA A 376 -5.43 1.30 -13.23
C ALA A 376 -5.56 2.78 -12.85
N SER A 377 -4.95 3.19 -11.73
CA SER A 377 -4.93 4.58 -11.27
C SER A 377 -4.14 5.46 -12.25
N PHE A 378 -2.98 4.97 -12.69
CA PHE A 378 -2.15 5.62 -13.69
C PHE A 378 -2.87 5.70 -15.03
N ASP A 379 -3.38 4.58 -15.54
CA ASP A 379 -4.13 4.52 -16.81
C ASP A 379 -5.29 5.52 -16.82
N SER A 380 -6.06 5.59 -15.74
CA SER A 380 -7.20 6.50 -15.64
C SER A 380 -6.84 7.97 -15.84
N LEU A 381 -5.63 8.38 -15.44
CA LEU A 381 -5.15 9.75 -15.59
C LEU A 381 -4.40 9.93 -16.92
N TYR A 382 -3.45 9.06 -17.20
CA TYR A 382 -2.57 9.19 -18.35
C TYR A 382 -3.32 9.06 -19.67
N LEU A 383 -4.30 8.15 -19.78
CA LEU A 383 -5.10 7.99 -21.00
C LEU A 383 -5.92 9.25 -21.34
N ARG A 384 -6.38 9.99 -20.34
CA ARG A 384 -7.13 11.25 -20.55
C ARG A 384 -6.23 12.32 -21.14
N GLU A 385 -5.04 12.50 -20.56
CA GLU A 385 -4.06 13.46 -21.08
C GLU A 385 -3.53 13.04 -22.47
N LEU A 386 -3.34 11.74 -22.69
CA LEU A 386 -2.94 11.21 -23.99
C LEU A 386 -3.99 11.48 -25.07
N ARG A 387 -5.27 11.29 -24.75
CA ARG A 387 -6.38 11.63 -25.66
C ARG A 387 -6.40 13.11 -26.01
N LYS A 388 -6.10 14.02 -25.07
CA LYS A 388 -5.97 15.47 -25.34
C LYS A 388 -4.83 15.80 -26.31
N LYS A 389 -3.75 15.02 -26.31
CA LYS A 389 -2.66 15.11 -27.30
C LYS A 389 -3.01 14.44 -28.64
N GLY A 390 -4.24 13.95 -28.81
CA GLY A 390 -4.72 13.31 -30.05
C GLY A 390 -4.20 11.88 -30.25
N VAL A 391 -3.74 11.20 -29.19
CA VAL A 391 -3.07 9.90 -29.30
C VAL A 391 -3.86 8.79 -28.63
N VAL A 392 -3.81 7.58 -29.20
CA VAL A 392 -4.32 6.34 -28.60
C VAL A 392 -3.20 5.51 -27.95
N ALA A 393 -3.52 4.82 -26.86
CA ALA A 393 -2.57 3.93 -26.18
C ALA A 393 -2.62 2.49 -26.71
N PRO A 394 -1.51 1.74 -26.71
CA PRO A 394 -1.56 0.31 -26.98
C PRO A 394 -2.44 -0.42 -25.95
N SER A 395 -3.08 -1.52 -26.37
CA SER A 395 -3.73 -2.42 -25.42
C SER A 395 -2.67 -3.16 -24.62
N THR A 396 -2.95 -3.46 -23.34
CA THR A 396 -2.01 -4.21 -22.49
C THR A 396 -1.72 -5.60 -23.07
N ARG A 397 -0.43 -5.95 -23.18
CA ARG A 397 0.07 -7.28 -23.53
C ARG A 397 1.04 -7.74 -22.43
N PRO A 398 0.88 -8.95 -21.87
CA PRO A 398 1.83 -9.46 -20.88
C PRO A 398 3.21 -9.61 -21.53
N THR A 399 4.22 -8.94 -20.99
CA THR A 399 5.61 -9.16 -21.38
C THR A 399 6.27 -10.12 -20.39
N ASN A 400 7.24 -10.92 -20.85
CA ASN A 400 8.06 -11.70 -19.93
C ASN A 400 8.82 -10.76 -19.00
N SER A 401 8.88 -11.10 -17.71
CA SER A 401 9.61 -10.33 -16.72
C SER A 401 11.13 -10.56 -16.90
N GLU A 402 11.87 -9.52 -17.24
CA GLU A 402 13.33 -9.48 -17.11
C GLU A 402 13.73 -8.56 -15.94
N GLU A 403 14.85 -8.85 -15.29
CA GLU A 403 15.33 -8.03 -14.17
C GLU A 403 15.72 -6.61 -14.63
N GLY A 404 15.11 -5.60 -13.99
CA GLY A 404 15.40 -4.17 -14.21
C GLY A 404 16.60 -3.68 -13.41
N ILE A 405 17.13 -2.50 -13.77
CA ILE A 405 18.23 -1.87 -13.03
C ILE A 405 17.63 -1.13 -11.83
N GLY A 406 17.98 -1.57 -10.61
CA GLY A 406 17.54 -0.95 -9.36
C GLY A 406 18.21 0.39 -9.04
N GLY A 407 17.84 0.98 -7.90
CA GLY A 407 18.51 2.16 -7.35
C GLY A 407 19.99 1.89 -7.03
N TYR A 408 20.83 2.92 -7.08
CA TYR A 408 22.23 2.81 -6.73
C TYR A 408 22.42 2.80 -5.22
N VAL A 409 23.12 1.78 -4.71
CA VAL A 409 23.56 1.75 -3.31
C VAL A 409 25.08 1.70 -3.31
N ARG A 410 25.69 2.82 -2.90
CA ARG A 410 27.14 2.93 -2.75
C ARG A 410 27.63 1.95 -1.68
N SER A 411 28.87 1.46 -1.81
CA SER A 411 29.51 0.72 -0.73
C SER A 411 29.63 1.62 0.50
N SER A 412 29.23 1.13 1.67
CA SER A 412 29.43 1.83 2.93
C SER A 412 30.85 1.66 3.44
N LYS A 413 31.38 2.70 4.08
CA LYS A 413 32.57 2.65 4.94
C LYS A 413 32.11 2.30 6.36
N PRO A 414 32.37 1.08 6.87
CA PRO A 414 32.04 0.74 8.26
C PRO A 414 32.73 1.67 9.25
N GLY A 415 32.12 1.91 10.40
CA GLY A 415 32.73 2.74 11.44
C GLY A 415 31.73 3.37 12.39
N ILE A 416 32.29 3.99 13.42
CA ILE A 416 31.59 4.90 14.33
C ILE A 416 32.06 6.31 13.99
N TYR A 417 31.13 7.17 13.64
CA TYR A 417 31.39 8.51 13.13
C TYR A 417 30.73 9.57 14.01
N ASP A 418 31.32 10.75 14.03
CA ASP A 418 30.73 11.95 14.62
C ASP A 418 30.13 12.83 13.53
N ASN A 419 29.03 13.52 13.86
CA ASN A 419 28.46 14.61 13.06
C ASN A 419 28.26 14.26 11.58
N VAL A 420 27.59 13.16 11.29
CA VAL A 420 27.27 12.74 9.92
C VAL A 420 26.05 13.49 9.41
N LEU A 421 26.18 14.14 8.25
CA LEU A 421 25.08 14.76 7.55
C LEU A 421 24.39 13.76 6.63
N VAL A 422 23.06 13.85 6.53
CA VAL A 422 22.27 13.16 5.51
C VAL A 422 21.68 14.20 4.58
N LEU A 423 22.05 14.10 3.31
CA LEU A 423 21.48 14.91 2.23
C LEU A 423 20.60 13.98 1.39
N ASP A 424 19.33 14.34 1.19
CA ASP A 424 18.32 13.50 0.53
C ASP A 424 17.62 14.27 -0.60
N PHE A 425 17.44 13.64 -1.75
CA PHE A 425 16.70 14.24 -2.86
C PHE A 425 15.20 14.14 -2.65
N LYS A 426 14.55 15.30 -2.51
CA LYS A 426 13.11 15.39 -2.36
C LYS A 426 12.37 14.81 -3.56
N SER A 427 11.73 13.66 -3.34
CA SER A 427 10.96 12.94 -4.36
C SER A 427 11.76 12.72 -5.66
N LEU A 428 12.97 12.15 -5.53
CA LEU A 428 13.96 12.02 -6.63
C LEU A 428 13.35 11.53 -7.95
N TYR A 429 12.63 10.41 -7.96
CA TYR A 429 12.12 9.86 -9.22
C TYR A 429 11.07 10.76 -9.90
N PRO A 430 10.05 11.28 -9.19
CA PRO A 430 9.19 12.33 -9.73
C PRO A 430 9.92 13.56 -10.27
N SER A 431 10.95 14.06 -9.57
CA SER A 431 11.68 15.25 -10.00
C SER A 431 12.61 14.98 -11.19
N LEU A 432 13.19 13.78 -11.30
CA LEU A 432 13.91 13.32 -12.49
C LEU A 432 12.99 13.22 -13.71
N MET A 433 11.82 12.59 -13.56
CA MET A 433 10.84 12.48 -14.65
C MET A 433 10.44 13.85 -15.16
N ARG A 434 10.22 14.82 -14.26
CA ARG A 434 9.91 16.21 -14.61
C ARG A 434 11.06 16.93 -15.29
N THR A 435 12.28 16.78 -14.79
CA THR A 435 13.47 17.50 -15.28
C THR A 435 13.90 17.02 -16.67
N PHE A 436 13.88 15.70 -16.90
CA PHE A 436 14.42 15.07 -18.11
C PHE A 436 13.35 14.57 -19.08
N ASN A 437 12.10 15.03 -18.91
CA ASN A 437 10.95 14.68 -19.75
C ASN A 437 10.77 13.16 -19.93
N ILE A 438 10.99 12.37 -18.87
CA ILE A 438 10.90 10.92 -18.94
C ILE A 438 9.41 10.54 -18.97
N ASP A 439 8.95 10.15 -20.15
CA ASP A 439 7.53 10.01 -20.44
C ASP A 439 7.31 8.99 -21.57
N PRO A 440 6.34 8.05 -21.46
CA PRO A 440 6.02 7.14 -22.56
C PRO A 440 5.65 7.83 -23.86
N TYR A 441 5.04 9.02 -23.79
CA TYR A 441 4.68 9.78 -24.98
C TYR A 441 5.92 10.41 -25.65
N SER A 442 6.87 10.97 -24.89
CA SER A 442 8.08 11.60 -25.44
C SER A 442 9.19 10.61 -25.86
N TYR A 443 9.16 9.37 -25.36
CA TYR A 443 10.16 8.35 -25.66
C TYR A 443 10.25 8.04 -27.15
N VAL A 444 11.48 7.95 -27.66
CA VAL A 444 11.77 7.71 -29.09
C VAL A 444 12.37 6.33 -29.29
N GLY A 445 13.33 5.94 -28.43
CA GLY A 445 14.10 4.72 -28.61
C GLY A 445 15.46 4.79 -27.91
N GLU A 446 16.42 4.03 -28.43
CA GLU A 446 17.79 4.02 -27.93
C GLU A 446 18.73 4.72 -28.90
N LYS A 447 19.67 5.49 -28.37
CA LYS A 447 20.62 6.32 -29.11
C LYS A 447 21.28 5.57 -30.28
N GLN A 448 21.83 4.39 -30.01
CA GLN A 448 22.57 3.58 -30.98
C GLN A 448 21.77 3.22 -32.26
N TYR A 449 20.45 3.14 -32.17
CA TYR A 449 19.58 2.82 -33.31
C TYR A 449 19.06 4.07 -34.02
N LEU A 450 19.07 5.21 -33.35
CA LEU A 450 18.51 6.47 -33.84
C LEU A 450 19.55 7.36 -34.53
N GLU A 451 20.83 7.26 -34.14
CA GLU A 451 21.93 8.08 -34.69
C GLU A 451 22.13 7.94 -36.21
N GLN A 452 21.56 6.91 -36.83
CA GLN A 452 21.60 6.71 -38.28
C GLN A 452 20.47 7.46 -39.02
N GLU A 453 19.40 7.83 -38.32
CA GLU A 453 18.18 8.39 -38.91
C GLU A 453 17.97 9.86 -38.53
N ILE A 454 18.38 10.26 -37.32
CA ILE A 454 18.18 11.60 -36.76
C ILE A 454 19.43 12.09 -36.00
N ASP A 455 19.60 13.41 -35.91
CA ASP A 455 20.63 14.02 -35.04
C ASP A 455 20.15 14.04 -33.58
N VAL A 456 20.30 12.91 -32.89
CA VAL A 456 19.94 12.78 -31.47
C VAL A 456 20.75 13.70 -30.54
N ASN A 457 21.84 14.30 -31.00
CA ASN A 457 22.67 15.19 -30.18
C ASN A 457 22.19 16.65 -30.21
N ASP A 458 21.17 16.97 -31.03
CA ASP A 458 20.47 18.25 -30.95
C ASP A 458 19.69 18.33 -29.63
N LYS A 459 20.28 19.05 -28.66
CA LYS A 459 19.72 19.23 -27.31
C LYS A 459 18.42 20.03 -27.29
N ASP A 460 18.14 20.80 -28.34
CA ASP A 460 16.87 21.52 -28.45
C ASP A 460 15.73 20.58 -28.83
N GLN A 461 16.05 19.42 -29.43
CA GLN A 461 15.06 18.43 -29.86
C GLN A 461 15.03 17.18 -29.01
N TYR A 462 16.14 16.79 -28.37
CA TYR A 462 16.26 15.52 -27.67
C TYR A 462 16.99 15.60 -26.33
N ILE A 463 16.56 14.77 -25.38
CA ILE A 463 17.23 14.51 -24.11
C ILE A 463 17.71 13.05 -24.13
N ILE A 464 19.01 12.86 -23.94
CA ILE A 464 19.63 11.53 -23.87
C ILE A 464 19.91 11.18 -22.41
N ALA A 465 19.30 10.10 -21.92
CA ALA A 465 19.54 9.59 -20.58
C ALA A 465 20.91 8.89 -20.44
N PRO A 466 21.43 8.70 -19.21
CA PRO A 466 22.70 8.00 -18.99
C PRO A 466 22.75 6.55 -19.50
N ASN A 467 21.59 5.92 -19.72
CA ASN A 467 21.44 4.60 -20.31
C ASN A 467 21.09 4.64 -21.80
N ASP A 468 21.37 5.75 -22.49
CA ASP A 468 21.14 5.95 -23.92
C ASP A 468 19.66 5.92 -24.36
N ALA A 469 18.71 5.97 -23.43
CA ALA A 469 17.30 6.24 -23.75
C ALA A 469 17.13 7.67 -24.27
N VAL A 470 16.43 7.83 -25.39
CA VAL A 470 16.22 9.13 -26.03
C VAL A 470 14.76 9.56 -25.90
N PHE A 471 14.57 10.80 -25.46
CA PHE A 471 13.27 11.46 -25.30
C PHE A 471 13.22 12.72 -26.14
N ARG A 472 12.08 13.04 -26.74
CA ARG A 472 11.87 14.35 -27.37
C ARG A 472 11.87 15.44 -26.31
N ASN A 473 12.50 16.57 -26.58
CA ASN A 473 12.49 17.76 -25.73
C ASN A 473 11.22 18.60 -25.99
N GLU A 474 10.06 17.95 -25.89
CA GLU A 474 8.73 18.59 -25.99
C GLU A 474 7.96 18.36 -24.69
N GLU A 475 6.93 19.16 -24.40
CA GLU A 475 6.13 18.99 -23.18
C GLU A 475 5.43 17.61 -23.14
N GLY A 476 6.00 16.71 -22.32
CA GLY A 476 5.48 15.38 -22.07
C GLY A 476 4.29 15.36 -21.11
N ILE A 477 3.58 14.23 -21.10
CA ILE A 477 2.38 14.03 -20.28
C ILE A 477 2.78 13.80 -18.83
N MET A 478 3.73 12.89 -18.58
CA MET A 478 4.19 12.54 -17.23
C MET A 478 4.72 13.77 -16.45
N PRO A 479 5.63 14.62 -16.99
CA PRO A 479 6.07 15.82 -16.28
C PRO A 479 4.93 16.77 -15.92
N SER A 480 4.00 16.98 -16.84
CA SER A 480 2.86 17.90 -16.67
C SER A 480 1.90 17.40 -15.59
N MET A 481 1.59 16.10 -15.62
CA MET A 481 0.79 15.43 -14.59
C MET A 481 1.47 15.50 -13.21
N LEU A 482 2.77 15.17 -13.14
CA LEU A 482 3.53 15.24 -11.89
C LEU A 482 3.62 16.66 -11.35
N LYS A 483 3.80 17.67 -12.21
CA LYS A 483 3.77 19.09 -11.82
C LYS A 483 2.41 19.45 -11.21
N THR A 484 1.31 19.05 -11.86
CA THR A 484 -0.04 19.32 -11.36
C THR A 484 -0.28 18.67 -9.99
N LEU A 485 0.11 17.41 -9.82
CA LEU A 485 0.04 16.72 -8.54
C LEU A 485 0.94 17.39 -7.48
N TRP A 486 2.12 17.85 -7.85
CA TRP A 486 3.01 18.58 -6.95
C TRP A 486 2.38 19.89 -6.47
N ASP A 487 1.81 20.68 -7.38
CA ASP A 487 1.12 21.94 -7.09
C ASP A 487 -0.09 21.68 -6.18
N GLU A 488 -0.90 20.63 -6.45
CA GLU A 488 -2.00 20.19 -5.58
C GLU A 488 -1.50 19.78 -4.17
N ARG A 489 -0.35 19.10 -4.10
CA ARG A 489 0.26 18.67 -2.84
C ARG A 489 0.72 19.86 -2.00
N ASP A 490 1.25 20.90 -2.63
CA ASP A 490 1.68 22.13 -1.96
C ASP A 490 0.49 22.99 -1.52
N VAL A 491 -0.61 23.00 -2.27
CA VAL A 491 -1.88 23.58 -1.82
C VAL A 491 -2.41 22.82 -0.60
N ALA A 492 -2.43 21.49 -0.64
CA ALA A 492 -2.85 20.67 0.49
C ALA A 492 -1.99 20.92 1.74
N ARG A 493 -0.66 21.06 1.59
CA ARG A 493 0.25 21.42 2.68
C ARG A 493 -0.10 22.78 3.29
N ARG A 494 -0.31 23.82 2.46
CA ARG A 494 -0.69 25.16 2.92
C ARG A 494 -2.04 25.20 3.65
N GLN A 495 -2.95 24.32 3.27
CA GLN A 495 -4.26 24.18 3.92
C GLN A 495 -4.23 23.25 5.16
N GLY A 496 -3.09 22.66 5.50
CA GLY A 496 -3.00 21.65 6.58
C GLY A 496 -3.74 20.35 6.27
N ASN A 497 -4.06 20.07 5.00
CA ASN A 497 -4.73 18.85 4.58
C ASN A 497 -3.72 17.70 4.38
N GLU A 498 -3.30 17.13 5.50
CA GLU A 498 -2.31 16.05 5.58
C GLU A 498 -2.74 14.80 4.81
N LEU A 499 -4.04 14.51 4.81
CA LEU A 499 -4.61 13.37 4.11
C LEU A 499 -4.46 13.48 2.58
N ALA A 500 -4.85 14.62 2.01
CA ALA A 500 -4.70 14.86 0.58
C ALA A 500 -3.21 14.86 0.19
N ARG A 501 -2.35 15.47 1.01
CA ARG A 501 -0.89 15.47 0.82
C ARG A 501 -0.32 14.05 0.75
N TYR A 502 -0.79 13.17 1.62
CA TYR A 502 -0.37 11.75 1.65
C TYR A 502 -0.92 10.96 0.46
N ALA A 503 -2.20 11.12 0.11
CA ALA A 503 -2.81 10.47 -1.06
C ALA A 503 -2.08 10.82 -2.36
N ILE A 504 -1.75 12.10 -2.56
CA ILE A 504 -1.01 12.57 -3.72
C ILE A 504 0.42 12.00 -3.73
N LYS A 505 1.11 11.97 -2.58
CA LYS A 505 2.44 11.35 -2.47
C LYS A 505 2.42 9.87 -2.89
N ILE A 506 1.42 9.10 -2.43
CA ILE A 506 1.26 7.69 -2.82
C ILE A 506 1.11 7.57 -4.34
N LEU A 507 0.25 8.40 -4.94
CA LEU A 507 0.00 8.38 -6.38
C LEU A 507 1.27 8.73 -7.17
N MET A 508 1.98 9.80 -6.81
CA MET A 508 3.22 10.20 -7.48
C MET A 508 4.29 9.11 -7.42
N ASN A 509 4.48 8.48 -6.26
CA ASN A 509 5.46 7.42 -6.06
C ASN A 509 5.09 6.14 -6.86
N SER A 510 3.81 5.85 -7.03
CA SER A 510 3.36 4.66 -7.75
C SER A 510 3.52 4.78 -9.27
N MET A 511 3.53 6.00 -9.84
CA MET A 511 3.70 6.21 -11.29
C MET A 511 5.00 5.61 -11.83
N TYR A 512 6.13 5.77 -11.12
CA TYR A 512 7.39 5.09 -11.45
C TYR A 512 7.21 3.56 -11.45
N GLY A 513 6.61 3.02 -10.38
CA GLY A 513 6.39 1.59 -10.24
C GLY A 513 5.53 1.01 -11.36
N VAL A 514 4.61 1.80 -11.91
CA VAL A 514 3.80 1.42 -13.07
C VAL A 514 4.64 1.31 -14.34
N LEU A 515 5.53 2.27 -14.63
CA LEU A 515 6.41 2.20 -15.81
C LEU A 515 7.38 1.01 -15.74
N ALA A 516 7.83 0.66 -14.54
CA ALA A 516 8.70 -0.50 -14.30
C ALA A 516 7.94 -1.85 -14.28
N SER A 517 6.61 -1.85 -14.27
CA SER A 517 5.82 -3.08 -14.15
C SER A 517 5.59 -3.74 -15.51
N PRO A 518 5.89 -5.04 -15.70
CA PRO A 518 5.64 -5.75 -16.95
C PRO A 518 4.15 -5.91 -17.30
N ASN A 519 3.25 -5.61 -16.35
CA ASN A 519 1.81 -5.61 -16.57
C ASN A 519 1.28 -4.25 -17.07
N SER A 520 2.12 -3.22 -17.15
CA SER A 520 1.75 -1.90 -17.65
C SER A 520 1.79 -1.87 -19.17
N ARG A 521 0.80 -1.23 -19.80
CA ARG A 521 0.80 -0.98 -21.26
C ARG A 521 1.96 -0.08 -21.72
N TYR A 522 2.58 0.64 -20.78
CA TYR A 522 3.70 1.55 -21.03
C TYR A 522 5.05 0.97 -20.58
N HIS A 523 5.09 -0.34 -20.29
CA HIS A 523 6.32 -0.98 -19.87
C HIS A 523 7.32 -1.01 -21.03
N ILE A 524 8.34 -0.17 -20.93
CA ILE A 524 9.50 -0.15 -21.81
C ILE A 524 10.72 -0.14 -20.91
N ARG A 525 11.51 -1.22 -20.94
CA ARG A 525 12.64 -1.43 -20.02
C ARG A 525 13.64 -0.28 -20.05
N ASN A 526 14.06 0.14 -21.25
CA ASN A 526 15.05 1.22 -21.38
C ASN A 526 14.50 2.58 -20.90
N LEU A 527 13.20 2.81 -21.08
CA LEU A 527 12.50 3.97 -20.51
C LEU A 527 12.48 3.91 -18.99
N SER A 528 12.02 2.81 -18.38
CA SER A 528 11.96 2.71 -16.91
C SER A 528 13.34 2.78 -16.26
N ASN A 529 14.35 2.18 -16.89
CA ASN A 529 15.74 2.23 -16.43
C ASN A 529 16.36 3.63 -16.59
N SER A 530 15.82 4.50 -17.45
CA SER A 530 16.32 5.88 -17.55
C SER A 530 16.18 6.63 -16.23
N ILE A 531 15.05 6.42 -15.52
CA ILE A 531 14.77 7.01 -14.20
C ILE A 531 15.84 6.58 -13.20
N THR A 532 16.07 5.27 -13.10
CA THR A 532 17.06 4.75 -12.15
C THR A 532 18.46 5.16 -12.55
N SER A 533 18.82 5.13 -13.83
CA SER A 533 20.13 5.55 -14.34
C SER A 533 20.44 7.01 -14.05
N PHE A 534 19.48 7.92 -14.21
CA PHE A 534 19.61 9.31 -13.80
C PHE A 534 19.77 9.43 -12.28
N GLY A 535 19.00 8.68 -11.49
CA GLY A 535 19.17 8.64 -10.04
C GLY A 535 20.59 8.22 -9.64
N GLN A 536 21.12 7.14 -10.23
CA GLN A 536 22.50 6.72 -9.99
C GLN A 536 23.51 7.81 -10.40
N TYR A 537 23.27 8.47 -11.53
CA TYR A 537 24.14 9.51 -12.05
C TYR A 537 24.22 10.69 -11.09
N PHE A 538 23.08 11.22 -10.62
CA PHE A 538 23.07 12.37 -9.72
C PHE A 538 23.56 12.06 -8.32
N ILE A 539 23.35 10.85 -7.79
CA ILE A 539 23.97 10.42 -6.52
C ILE A 539 25.48 10.34 -6.64
N LYS A 540 26.01 9.77 -7.72
CA LYS A 540 27.46 9.70 -7.96
C LYS A 540 28.05 11.10 -8.15
N LEU A 541 27.38 11.94 -8.94
CA LEU A 541 27.80 13.32 -9.18
C LEU A 541 27.84 14.13 -7.87
N THR A 542 26.81 14.00 -7.04
CA THR A 542 26.74 14.66 -5.72
C THR A 542 27.87 14.17 -4.81
N ALA A 543 28.09 12.85 -4.76
CA ALA A 543 29.15 12.28 -3.94
C ALA A 543 30.54 12.75 -4.39
N SER A 544 30.82 12.73 -5.69
CA SER A 544 32.11 13.22 -6.22
C SER A 544 32.32 14.71 -5.93
N ARG A 545 31.27 15.53 -6.02
CA ARG A 545 31.36 16.96 -5.73
C ARG A 545 31.69 17.23 -4.25
N LEU A 546 31.14 16.43 -3.34
CA LEU A 546 31.45 16.50 -1.91
C LEU A 546 32.89 16.08 -1.61
N GLU A 547 33.36 15.01 -2.27
CA GLU A 547 34.74 14.52 -2.14
C GLU A 547 35.75 15.58 -2.64
N GLU A 548 35.46 16.27 -3.73
CA GLU A 548 36.25 17.41 -4.23
C GLU A 548 36.32 18.59 -3.24
N GLN A 549 35.29 18.76 -2.41
CA GLN A 549 35.26 19.76 -1.34
C GLN A 549 35.99 19.32 -0.07
N GLY A 550 36.53 18.09 -0.04
CA GLY A 550 37.32 17.54 1.07
C GLY A 550 36.51 16.72 2.09
N TYR A 551 35.20 16.57 1.88
CA TYR A 551 34.33 15.77 2.74
C TYR A 551 34.37 14.28 2.39
N ASP A 552 34.02 13.43 3.35
CA ASP A 552 33.99 11.98 3.14
C ASP A 552 32.56 11.48 2.97
N VAL A 553 32.25 10.91 1.79
CA VAL A 553 30.95 10.25 1.55
C VAL A 553 31.03 8.81 2.00
N ILE A 554 30.51 8.54 3.20
CA ILE A 554 30.64 7.26 3.89
C ILE A 554 29.58 6.24 3.48
N TYR A 555 28.43 6.70 2.97
CA TYR A 555 27.35 5.84 2.49
C TYR A 555 26.42 6.57 1.52
N GLY A 556 25.61 5.83 0.76
CA GLY A 556 24.53 6.38 -0.06
C GLY A 556 23.51 5.30 -0.42
N ASP A 557 22.22 5.64 -0.29
CA ASP A 557 21.10 4.75 -0.59
C ASP A 557 20.10 5.46 -1.51
N THR A 558 20.10 5.09 -2.79
CA THR A 558 19.11 5.44 -3.83
C THR A 558 18.95 6.94 -4.12
N ASP A 559 18.55 7.74 -3.15
CA ASP A 559 18.25 9.17 -3.15
C ASP A 559 19.01 9.97 -2.09
N SER A 560 19.75 9.31 -1.19
CA SER A 560 20.52 9.96 -0.13
C SER A 560 22.03 9.73 -0.21
N VAL A 561 22.79 10.69 0.32
CA VAL A 561 24.24 10.58 0.60
C VAL A 561 24.53 10.94 2.06
N PHE A 562 25.41 10.17 2.68
CA PHE A 562 25.83 10.31 4.07
C PHE A 562 27.25 10.85 4.09
N VAL A 563 27.45 11.98 4.78
CA VAL A 563 28.66 12.79 4.67
C VAL A 563 29.27 12.98 6.05
N ASP A 564 30.50 12.49 6.22
CA ASP A 564 31.36 12.86 7.33
C ASP A 564 32.03 14.20 7.00
N VAL A 565 31.67 15.24 7.77
CA VAL A 565 32.17 16.60 7.61
C VAL A 565 33.44 16.89 8.42
N LYS A 566 33.98 15.90 9.12
CA LYS A 566 35.28 15.95 9.83
C LYS A 566 35.40 17.03 10.91
N THR A 567 34.28 17.53 11.42
CA THR A 567 34.25 18.40 12.60
C THR A 567 33.65 17.67 13.79
N LYS A 568 34.16 17.97 14.99
CA LYS A 568 33.57 17.53 16.26
C LYS A 568 32.52 18.51 16.78
N ASP A 569 32.49 19.74 16.25
CA ASP A 569 31.52 20.76 16.64
C ASP A 569 30.19 20.55 15.89
N LEU A 570 29.13 20.31 16.66
CA LEU A 570 27.80 20.02 16.14
C LEU A 570 27.14 21.24 15.47
N LEU A 571 27.37 22.45 15.99
CA LEU A 571 26.87 23.69 15.39
C LEU A 571 27.61 24.02 14.10
N GLU A 572 28.92 23.77 14.07
CA GLU A 572 29.70 23.88 12.84
C GLU A 572 29.19 22.91 11.78
N ALA A 573 28.95 21.64 12.13
CA ALA A 573 28.41 20.63 11.23
C ALA A 573 27.06 21.03 10.62
N ASP A 574 26.15 21.59 11.43
CA ASP A 574 24.85 22.09 10.97
C ASP A 574 24.97 23.26 9.99
N ASN A 575 25.89 24.19 10.26
CA ASN A 575 26.18 25.30 9.33
C ASN A 575 26.80 24.82 8.02
N ILE A 576 27.71 23.83 8.09
CA ILE A 576 28.27 23.17 6.91
C ILE A 576 27.14 22.52 6.10
N GLY A 577 26.23 21.78 6.74
CA GLY A 577 25.09 21.14 6.06
C GLY A 577 24.23 22.13 5.28
N LYS A 578 23.86 23.26 5.90
CA LYS A 578 23.11 24.33 5.22
C LYS A 578 23.87 24.95 4.05
N SER A 579 25.19 25.10 4.16
CA SER A 579 26.03 25.62 3.08
C SER A 579 26.12 24.63 1.92
N ILE A 580 26.39 23.35 2.23
CA ILE A 580 26.48 22.25 1.27
C ILE A 580 25.17 22.12 0.49
N GLU A 581 24.02 22.13 1.16
CA GLU A 581 22.71 22.07 0.52
C GLU A 581 22.55 23.16 -0.56
N LYS A 582 22.85 24.42 -0.19
CA LYS A 582 22.75 25.56 -1.10
C LYS A 582 23.71 25.46 -2.28
N ASP A 583 24.95 25.04 -2.04
CA ASP A 583 25.99 24.96 -3.06
C ASP A 583 25.77 23.80 -4.02
N LEU A 584 25.37 22.63 -3.51
CA LEU A 584 25.05 21.47 -4.33
C LEU A 584 23.82 21.69 -5.20
N ASN A 585 22.76 22.30 -4.69
CA ASN A 585 21.58 22.61 -5.51
C ASN A 585 21.92 23.55 -6.66
N LYS A 586 22.73 24.60 -6.42
CA LYS A 586 23.23 25.48 -7.49
C LYS A 586 24.09 24.75 -8.51
N PHE A 587 25.00 23.88 -8.03
CA PHE A 587 25.86 23.09 -8.89
C PHE A 587 25.06 22.14 -9.78
N ILE A 588 24.10 21.40 -9.20
CA ILE A 588 23.22 20.48 -9.92
C ILE A 588 22.39 21.22 -10.96
N GLN A 589 21.80 22.36 -10.60
CA GLN A 589 21.04 23.18 -11.53
C GLN A 589 21.90 23.58 -12.74
N LYS A 590 23.07 24.19 -12.49
CA LYS A 590 23.99 24.62 -13.56
C LYS A 590 24.43 23.46 -14.44
N HIS A 591 24.78 22.32 -13.83
CA HIS A 591 25.20 21.12 -14.55
C HIS A 591 24.10 20.59 -15.49
N ILE A 592 22.83 20.66 -15.05
CA ILE A 592 21.69 20.23 -15.85
C ILE A 592 21.45 21.18 -17.02
N GLU A 593 21.48 22.49 -16.79
CA GLU A 593 21.35 23.51 -17.82
C GLU A 593 22.43 23.35 -18.91
N GLU A 594 23.70 23.21 -18.52
CA GLU A 594 24.83 23.07 -19.46
C GLU A 594 24.82 21.72 -20.22
N LYS A 595 24.53 20.62 -19.52
CA LYS A 595 24.60 19.28 -20.11
C LYS A 595 23.37 18.94 -20.95
N TYR A 596 22.17 19.28 -20.47
CA TYR A 596 20.90 18.78 -21.01
C TYR A 596 19.98 19.88 -21.59
N ASN A 597 20.34 21.17 -21.47
CA ASN A 597 19.51 22.29 -21.92
C ASN A 597 18.07 22.23 -21.37
N THR A 598 17.93 21.90 -20.09
CA THR A 598 16.63 21.82 -19.40
C THR A 598 16.69 22.50 -18.04
N ASN A 599 15.52 22.88 -17.51
CA ASN A 599 15.39 23.46 -16.18
C ASN A 599 15.30 22.36 -15.12
N SER A 600 16.20 22.38 -14.16
CA SER A 600 16.18 21.44 -13.03
C SER A 600 15.03 21.74 -12.07
N VAL A 601 14.30 20.70 -11.68
CA VAL A 601 13.43 20.72 -10.48
C VAL A 601 13.92 19.75 -9.41
N LEU A 602 15.19 19.33 -9.50
CA LEU A 602 15.84 18.56 -8.45
C LEU A 602 16.13 19.47 -7.26
N GLU A 603 15.80 18.97 -6.07
CA GLU A 603 16.01 19.64 -4.79
C GLU A 603 16.62 18.62 -3.84
N LEU A 604 17.88 18.85 -3.47
CA LEU A 604 18.58 18.13 -2.42
C LEU A 604 18.31 18.87 -1.10
N GLU A 605 17.83 18.17 -0.08
CA GLU A 605 17.54 18.74 1.24
C GLU A 605 18.56 18.23 2.27
N TYR A 606 19.03 19.09 3.16
CA TYR A 606 19.73 18.67 4.36
C TYR A 606 18.71 18.12 5.37
N GLU A 607 18.53 16.79 5.35
CA GLU A 607 17.43 16.14 6.06
C GLU A 607 17.76 15.87 7.53
N LYS A 608 19.00 15.42 7.82
CA LYS A 608 19.37 14.96 9.17
C LYS A 608 20.81 15.29 9.53
N LEU A 609 21.00 15.60 10.80
CA LEU A 609 22.29 15.61 11.50
C LEU A 609 22.32 14.44 12.48
N PHE A 610 23.28 13.53 12.32
CA PHE A 610 23.59 12.51 13.31
C PHE A 610 24.80 12.95 14.11
N LYS A 611 24.61 13.26 15.39
CA LYS A 611 25.71 13.56 16.33
C LYS A 611 26.68 12.38 16.43
N LYS A 612 26.12 11.17 16.53
CA LYS A 612 26.84 9.90 16.47
C LYS A 612 26.19 9.03 15.41
N PHE A 613 27.00 8.30 14.65
CA PHE A 613 26.50 7.42 13.58
C PHE A 613 27.27 6.11 13.57
N PHE A 614 26.54 5.00 13.51
CA PHE A 614 27.07 3.65 13.47
C PHE A 614 26.72 2.98 12.14
N MET A 615 27.78 2.62 11.40
CA MET A 615 27.70 1.85 10.16
C MET A 615 28.38 0.48 10.37
N PRO A 616 27.62 -0.62 10.52
CA PRO A 616 28.19 -1.94 10.73
C PRO A 616 28.86 -2.50 9.46
N LYS A 617 29.78 -3.45 9.65
CA LYS A 617 30.27 -4.34 8.58
C LYS A 617 29.14 -5.26 8.11
N ALA A 618 29.14 -5.64 6.83
CA ALA A 618 28.30 -6.73 6.36
C ALA A 618 28.87 -8.05 6.89
N ARG A 619 27.98 -8.96 7.34
CA ARG A 619 28.38 -10.16 8.09
C ARG A 619 29.41 -10.98 7.31
N GLY A 620 30.57 -11.22 7.94
CA GLY A 620 31.67 -12.00 7.36
C GLY A 620 32.46 -11.28 6.25
N THR A 621 32.36 -9.95 6.15
CA THR A 621 33.09 -9.15 5.15
C THR A 621 33.64 -7.85 5.74
N GLU A 622 34.65 -7.27 5.11
CA GLU A 622 35.18 -5.94 5.46
C GLU A 622 34.37 -4.77 4.86
N VAL A 623 33.39 -5.05 4.00
CA VAL A 623 32.54 -4.03 3.38
C VAL A 623 31.40 -3.67 4.32
N GLY A 624 30.98 -2.40 4.36
CA GLY A 624 29.84 -1.98 5.16
C GLY A 624 28.53 -2.64 4.74
N ALA A 625 27.64 -2.83 5.71
CA ALA A 625 26.30 -3.31 5.45
C ALA A 625 25.49 -2.26 4.68
N LYS A 626 24.67 -2.73 3.73
CA LYS A 626 23.72 -1.88 3.02
C LYS A 626 22.39 -1.86 3.76
N LYS A 627 21.74 -0.69 3.82
CA LYS A 627 20.42 -0.46 4.45
C LYS A 627 20.36 -0.87 5.91
N ARG A 628 21.49 -0.76 6.62
CA ARG A 628 21.67 -1.17 8.01
C ARG A 628 22.56 -0.15 8.72
N TYR A 629 21.99 0.70 9.55
CA TYR A 629 22.72 1.71 10.33
C TYR A 629 21.89 2.19 11.52
N ALA A 630 22.56 2.82 12.49
CA ALA A 630 21.91 3.57 13.57
C ALA A 630 22.58 4.94 13.71
N GLY A 631 21.85 5.93 14.21
CA GLY A 631 22.45 7.22 14.54
C GLY A 631 21.66 7.99 15.59
N LEU A 632 22.35 8.84 16.33
CA LEU A 632 21.77 9.76 17.30
C LEU A 632 21.40 11.07 16.60
N LYS A 633 20.15 11.15 16.13
CA LYS A 633 19.63 12.29 15.37
C LYS A 633 19.45 13.48 16.29
N VAL A 634 19.87 14.65 15.83
CA VAL A 634 19.65 15.92 16.54
C VAL A 634 18.56 16.72 15.85
N THR A 635 17.65 17.28 16.65
CA THR A 635 16.59 18.20 16.18
C THR A 635 16.55 19.44 17.06
N GLY A 636 16.16 20.58 16.50
CA GLY A 636 16.09 21.85 17.26
C GLY A 636 17.46 22.32 17.76
N LEU A 637 18.54 22.06 17.02
CA LEU A 637 19.89 22.44 17.42
C LEU A 637 19.98 23.96 17.66
N GLY A 638 20.55 24.36 18.80
CA GLY A 638 20.70 25.76 19.16
C GLY A 638 19.41 26.43 19.67
N THR A 639 18.36 25.66 19.95
CA THR A 639 17.12 26.14 20.58
C THR A 639 16.84 25.42 21.91
N GLU A 640 15.94 25.98 22.73
CA GLU A 640 15.49 25.34 23.97
C GLU A 640 14.79 23.99 23.74
N SER A 641 14.40 23.69 22.49
CA SER A 641 13.76 22.43 22.10
C SER A 641 14.73 21.40 21.54
N GLN A 642 16.05 21.55 21.75
CA GLN A 642 17.04 20.58 21.27
C GLN A 642 16.75 19.20 21.83
N LYS A 643 16.67 18.20 20.95
CA LYS A 643 16.43 16.79 21.31
C LYS A 643 17.34 15.86 20.53
N GLU A 644 17.84 14.85 21.23
CA GLU A 644 18.58 13.73 20.66
C GLU A 644 17.65 12.51 20.62
N GLN A 645 17.59 11.84 19.46
CA GLN A 645 16.72 10.68 19.24
C GLN A 645 17.47 9.62 18.45
N LEU A 646 17.42 8.37 18.91
CA LEU A 646 17.95 7.24 18.14
C LEU A 646 17.10 6.98 16.89
N ASP A 647 17.76 6.89 15.74
CA ASP A 647 17.20 6.49 14.45
C ASP A 647 17.85 5.17 14.03
N PHE A 648 17.02 4.18 13.70
CA PHE A 648 17.45 2.84 13.30
C PHE A 648 16.93 2.51 11.90
N THR A 649 17.82 2.05 11.02
CA THR A 649 17.44 1.55 9.70
C THR A 649 17.94 0.12 9.53
N GLY A 650 17.01 -0.82 9.29
CA GLY A 650 17.28 -2.21 8.90
C GLY A 650 18.04 -3.11 9.89
N LEU A 651 18.51 -2.55 11.00
CA LEU A 651 19.10 -3.28 12.12
C LEU A 651 18.07 -4.16 12.84
N GLU A 652 18.58 -5.10 13.63
CA GLU A 652 17.82 -6.08 14.41
C GLU A 652 16.72 -5.43 15.27
N PHE A 653 16.99 -4.26 15.86
CA PHE A 653 16.05 -3.49 16.69
C PHE A 653 14.68 -3.26 16.03
N VAL A 654 14.66 -2.90 14.74
CA VAL A 654 13.42 -2.58 14.00
C VAL A 654 12.80 -3.80 13.31
N ARG A 655 13.39 -4.99 13.49
CA ARG A 655 12.95 -6.22 12.84
C ARG A 655 12.08 -7.05 13.76
N ARG A 656 10.88 -7.41 13.28
CA ARG A 656 9.92 -8.25 14.04
C ARG A 656 10.34 -9.72 14.17
N ASP A 657 11.24 -10.18 13.29
CA ASP A 657 11.72 -11.57 13.28
C ASP A 657 12.90 -11.82 14.23
N TRP A 658 13.27 -10.83 15.05
CA TRP A 658 14.28 -10.90 16.12
C TRP A 658 13.60 -10.81 17.49
N THR A 659 14.21 -11.44 18.50
CA THR A 659 13.70 -11.46 19.88
C THR A 659 13.82 -10.10 20.55
N GLU A 660 12.97 -9.81 21.55
CA GLU A 660 13.11 -8.59 22.36
C GLU A 660 14.46 -8.54 23.07
N LEU A 661 15.02 -9.70 23.43
CA LEU A 661 16.37 -9.84 23.99
C LEU A 661 17.42 -9.15 23.09
N ALA A 662 17.38 -9.45 21.79
CA ALA A 662 18.32 -8.89 20.83
C ALA A 662 18.15 -7.38 20.66
N LYS A 663 16.91 -6.90 20.71
CA LYS A 663 16.58 -5.48 20.58
C LYS A 663 17.08 -4.70 21.79
N GLU A 664 16.82 -5.20 22.99
CA GLU A 664 17.32 -4.60 24.23
C GLU A 664 18.85 -4.56 24.28
N PHE A 665 19.49 -5.67 23.91
CA PHE A 665 20.94 -5.75 23.85
C PHE A 665 21.51 -4.74 22.85
N GLN A 666 20.96 -4.66 21.63
CA GLN A 666 21.42 -3.72 20.61
C GLN A 666 21.23 -2.27 21.04
N LEU A 667 20.10 -1.95 21.67
CA LEU A 667 19.82 -0.60 22.17
C LEU A 667 20.85 -0.17 23.22
N LYS A 668 21.01 -0.97 24.29
CA LYS A 668 21.95 -0.67 25.37
C LYS A 668 23.40 -0.62 24.90
N LEU A 669 23.78 -1.50 23.97
CA LEU A 669 25.12 -1.50 23.36
C LEU A 669 25.37 -0.21 22.58
N LEU A 670 24.41 0.23 21.76
CA LEU A 670 24.52 1.49 21.02
C LEU A 670 24.51 2.72 21.91
N ASP A 671 23.76 2.71 23.02
CA ASP A 671 23.79 3.78 24.01
C ASP A 671 25.20 3.96 24.62
N LEU A 672 25.88 2.86 24.92
CA LEU A 672 27.27 2.90 25.40
C LEU A 672 28.21 3.51 24.34
N ILE A 673 28.09 3.07 23.09
CA ILE A 673 28.91 3.56 21.97
C ILE A 673 28.68 5.05 21.73
N PHE A 674 27.41 5.48 21.69
CA PHE A 674 27.07 6.87 21.43
C PHE A 674 27.37 7.80 22.61
N SER A 675 27.60 7.24 23.79
CA SER A 675 28.08 7.95 24.98
C SER A 675 29.61 7.96 25.12
N ASP A 676 30.35 7.49 24.11
CA ASP A 676 31.81 7.37 24.13
C ASP A 676 32.32 6.55 25.35
N ALA A 677 31.60 5.49 25.70
CA ALA A 677 32.03 4.57 26.76
C ALA A 677 33.37 3.91 26.38
N LYS A 678 34.22 3.67 27.38
CA LYS A 678 35.49 2.94 27.19
C LYS A 678 35.22 1.50 26.76
N ASP A 679 36.13 0.92 25.98
CA ASP A 679 36.05 -0.47 25.50
C ASP A 679 35.79 -1.46 26.66
N GLU A 680 36.50 -1.31 27.78
CA GLU A 680 36.28 -2.12 29.00
C GLU A 680 34.82 -2.12 29.49
N ALA A 681 34.12 -0.98 29.41
CA ALA A 681 32.73 -0.89 29.83
C ALA A 681 31.80 -1.62 28.85
N ILE A 682 32.12 -1.57 27.55
CA ILE A 682 31.41 -2.30 26.50
C ILE A 682 31.61 -3.79 26.68
N GLU A 683 32.86 -4.26 26.84
CA GLU A 683 33.19 -5.66 27.05
C GLU A 683 32.53 -6.23 28.32
N ASN A 684 32.58 -5.48 29.42
CA ASN A 684 31.90 -5.85 30.67
C ASN A 684 30.38 -5.93 30.50
N PHE A 685 29.77 -4.99 29.78
CA PHE A 685 28.34 -5.06 29.46
C PHE A 685 28.01 -6.33 28.68
N VAL A 686 28.79 -6.66 27.65
CA VAL A 686 28.58 -7.89 26.85
C VAL A 686 28.68 -9.13 27.73
N SER A 687 29.73 -9.27 28.55
CA SER A 687 29.91 -10.43 29.42
C SER A 687 28.78 -10.56 30.44
N ASN A 688 28.42 -9.46 31.13
CA ASN A 688 27.36 -9.46 32.13
C ASN A 688 25.99 -9.82 31.52
N PHE A 689 25.70 -9.31 30.33
CA PHE A 689 24.45 -9.64 29.63
C PHE A 689 24.38 -11.12 29.27
N VAL A 690 25.51 -11.73 28.88
CA VAL A 690 25.59 -13.18 28.63
C VAL A 690 25.37 -13.99 29.91
N ASP A 691 25.90 -13.55 31.04
CA ASP A 691 25.69 -14.20 32.34
C ASP A 691 24.23 -14.08 32.80
N ASP A 692 23.57 -12.96 32.53
CA ASP A 692 22.13 -12.78 32.79
C ASP A 692 21.27 -13.73 31.93
N ILE A 693 21.65 -13.99 30.67
CA ILE A 693 20.99 -15.01 29.84
C ILE A 693 21.20 -16.40 30.44
N LYS A 694 22.45 -16.78 30.78
CA LYS A 694 22.76 -18.12 31.30
C LYS A 694 22.12 -18.40 32.66
N SER A 695 21.89 -17.37 33.46
CA SER A 695 21.20 -17.46 34.75
C SER A 695 19.67 -17.48 34.63
N GLY A 696 19.11 -17.37 33.42
CA GLY A 696 17.66 -17.41 33.18
C GLY A 696 16.92 -16.12 33.54
N LYS A 697 17.64 -15.02 33.82
CA LYS A 697 17.00 -13.75 34.21
C LYS A 697 16.23 -13.07 33.08
N LEU A 698 16.50 -13.45 31.83
CA LEU A 698 15.99 -12.78 30.62
C LEU A 698 15.08 -13.69 29.78
N ASP A 699 14.54 -14.77 30.36
CA ASP A 699 13.76 -15.79 29.65
C ASP A 699 12.51 -15.22 28.95
N GLU A 700 11.87 -14.22 29.55
CA GLU A 700 10.68 -13.57 28.99
C GLU A 700 10.95 -12.85 27.66
N LEU A 701 12.22 -12.50 27.38
CA LEU A 701 12.64 -11.77 26.19
C LEU A 701 12.99 -12.69 25.00
N LEU A 702 12.95 -14.01 25.18
CA LEU A 702 13.48 -15.00 24.23
C LEU A 702 12.51 -15.39 23.09
N VAL A 703 11.29 -14.88 23.10
CA VAL A 703 10.24 -15.29 22.14
C VAL A 703 10.54 -14.75 20.74
N TYR A 704 10.63 -15.65 19.75
CA TYR A 704 10.60 -15.30 18.34
C TYR A 704 9.17 -15.18 17.82
N ARG A 705 8.93 -14.23 16.91
CA ARG A 705 7.64 -14.03 16.25
C ARG A 705 7.80 -14.08 14.73
N LYS A 706 7.09 -14.98 14.05
CA LYS A 706 7.23 -15.12 12.58
C LYS A 706 5.95 -15.53 11.89
N SER A 707 5.61 -14.82 10.81
CA SER A 707 4.40 -15.11 10.03
C SER A 707 4.56 -16.31 9.10
N LEU A 708 3.58 -17.21 9.12
CA LEU A 708 3.30 -18.19 8.08
C LEU A 708 2.78 -17.46 6.83
N ARG A 709 3.47 -17.64 5.70
CA ARG A 709 3.10 -17.02 4.41
C ARG A 709 2.21 -17.90 3.53
N LYS A 710 1.92 -19.11 3.98
CA LYS A 710 1.10 -20.13 3.33
C LYS A 710 0.70 -21.15 4.39
N ASP A 711 -0.21 -22.05 4.05
CA ASP A 711 -0.61 -23.14 4.95
C ASP A 711 0.60 -23.99 5.36
N VAL A 712 0.58 -24.47 6.61
CA VAL A 712 1.69 -25.26 7.19
C VAL A 712 2.00 -26.52 6.38
N GLU A 713 0.98 -27.16 5.84
CA GLU A 713 1.11 -28.33 4.96
C GLU A 713 1.78 -28.00 3.62
N SER A 714 1.69 -26.75 3.16
CA SER A 714 2.31 -26.30 1.92
C SER A 714 3.83 -26.08 2.02
N TYR A 715 4.43 -26.24 3.21
CA TYR A 715 5.89 -26.23 3.40
C TYR A 715 6.49 -27.64 3.24
N THR A 716 6.71 -28.03 1.98
CA THR A 716 7.22 -29.36 1.63
C THR A 716 8.73 -29.40 1.32
N LYS A 717 9.31 -28.31 0.80
CA LYS A 717 10.73 -28.27 0.39
C LYS A 717 11.71 -28.11 1.56
N THR A 718 11.35 -27.28 2.53
CA THR A 718 12.13 -27.02 3.75
C THR A 718 11.16 -26.85 4.91
N THR A 719 11.60 -27.14 6.13
CA THR A 719 10.82 -26.92 7.35
C THR A 719 11.49 -25.82 8.19
N PRO A 720 11.14 -24.54 7.99
CA PRO A 720 11.62 -23.44 8.82
C PRO A 720 11.28 -23.61 10.31
N PRO A 721 12.01 -22.95 11.24
CA PRO A 721 11.79 -23.12 12.68
C PRO A 721 10.35 -22.85 13.15
N HIS A 722 9.80 -21.69 12.77
CA HIS A 722 8.39 -21.34 13.04
C HIS A 722 7.37 -22.34 12.46
N VAL A 723 7.69 -23.02 11.35
CA VAL A 723 6.82 -24.06 10.79
C VAL A 723 6.93 -25.36 11.61
N LYS A 724 8.14 -25.72 12.08
CA LYS A 724 8.34 -26.86 12.98
C LYS A 724 7.57 -26.64 14.29
N ALA A 725 7.65 -25.44 14.88
CA ALA A 725 6.88 -25.07 16.06
C ALA A 725 5.36 -25.11 15.79
N ALA A 726 4.91 -24.55 14.66
CA ALA A 726 3.49 -24.56 14.29
C ALA A 726 2.91 -25.98 14.15
N ARG A 727 3.69 -26.93 13.61
CA ARG A 727 3.27 -28.35 13.50
C ARG A 727 3.09 -29.07 14.84
N MET A 728 3.61 -28.52 15.94
CA MET A 728 3.44 -29.09 17.27
C MET A 728 2.12 -28.66 17.94
N LEU A 729 1.46 -27.65 17.39
CA LEU A 729 0.18 -27.15 17.86
C LEU A 729 -0.95 -27.97 17.25
N ASP A 730 -1.93 -28.34 18.09
CA ASP A 730 -3.13 -29.03 17.63
C ASP A 730 -4.00 -28.12 16.74
N LYS A 731 -3.90 -26.80 16.96
CA LYS A 731 -4.58 -25.75 16.20
C LYS A 731 -3.67 -24.51 16.10
N ILE A 732 -3.59 -23.94 14.90
CA ILE A 732 -2.80 -22.74 14.63
C ILE A 732 -3.73 -21.53 14.62
N GLU A 733 -3.45 -20.55 15.48
CA GLU A 733 -4.29 -19.36 15.62
C GLU A 733 -3.63 -18.13 14.98
N GLY A 734 -4.20 -17.68 13.87
CA GLY A 734 -3.65 -16.56 13.10
C GLY A 734 -2.45 -16.94 12.25
N SER A 735 -1.80 -15.92 11.67
CA SER A 735 -0.65 -16.13 10.79
C SER A 735 0.69 -16.07 11.51
N ILE A 736 0.75 -15.53 12.73
CA ILE A 736 2.01 -15.33 13.46
C ILE A 736 2.22 -16.49 14.42
N ILE A 737 3.40 -17.10 14.34
CA ILE A 737 3.82 -18.16 15.25
C ILE A 737 4.82 -17.57 16.23
N GLU A 738 4.49 -17.71 17.51
CA GLU A 738 5.36 -17.38 18.63
C GLU A 738 6.02 -18.65 19.12
N TYR A 739 7.35 -18.66 19.17
CA TYR A 739 8.11 -19.85 19.53
C TYR A 739 9.44 -19.51 20.20
N VAL A 740 9.95 -20.45 20.97
CA VAL A 740 11.29 -20.40 21.58
C VAL A 740 12.16 -21.50 20.98
N ILE A 741 13.48 -21.36 21.07
CA ILE A 741 14.43 -22.43 20.79
C ILE A 741 14.82 -23.12 22.10
N THR A 742 14.60 -24.43 22.13
CA THR A 742 14.98 -25.33 23.21
C THR A 742 16.11 -26.25 22.76
N LEU A 743 16.65 -27.04 23.67
CA LEU A 743 17.68 -28.05 23.35
C LEU A 743 17.21 -29.11 22.33
N GLU A 744 15.89 -29.23 22.11
CA GLU A 744 15.29 -30.12 21.11
C GLU A 744 14.79 -29.37 19.85
N GLY A 745 15.16 -28.08 19.74
CA GLY A 745 14.86 -27.19 18.63
C GLY A 745 13.66 -26.26 18.90
N PRO A 746 13.02 -25.70 17.86
CA PRO A 746 11.95 -24.73 18.02
C PRO A 746 10.68 -25.39 18.59
N GLN A 747 10.12 -24.79 19.63
CA GLN A 747 8.87 -25.20 20.27
C GLN A 747 7.95 -23.99 20.46
N PRO A 748 6.64 -24.13 20.23
CA PRO A 748 5.71 -23.01 20.38
C PRO A 748 5.58 -22.63 21.86
N ILE A 749 5.32 -21.36 22.16
CA ILE A 749 5.23 -20.86 23.56
C ILE A 749 4.14 -21.58 24.37
N GLN A 750 3.10 -22.10 23.70
CA GLN A 750 2.02 -22.85 24.31
C GLN A 750 2.43 -24.26 24.74
N LYS A 751 3.55 -24.80 24.22
CA LYS A 751 3.96 -26.18 24.41
C LYS A 751 5.48 -26.32 24.43
N ILE A 752 6.09 -25.72 25.46
CA ILE A 752 7.51 -25.84 25.75
C ILE A 752 7.72 -27.14 26.56
N LEU A 753 8.39 -28.11 25.98
CA LEU A 753 8.60 -29.46 26.51
C LEU A 753 10.06 -29.75 26.92
N ALA A 754 11.00 -28.93 26.47
CA ALA A 754 12.42 -29.09 26.75
C ALA A 754 13.03 -27.77 27.28
N PRO A 755 14.15 -27.84 28.04
CA PRO A 755 14.83 -26.64 28.51
C PRO A 755 15.27 -25.72 27.38
N LEU A 756 15.27 -24.40 27.65
CA LEU A 756 15.71 -23.38 26.71
C LEU A 756 17.19 -23.58 26.33
N ASP A 757 17.51 -23.37 25.05
CA ASP A 757 18.89 -23.44 24.56
C ASP A 757 19.51 -22.03 24.65
N TYR A 758 20.06 -21.69 25.81
CA TYR A 758 20.70 -20.38 26.02
C TYR A 758 21.87 -20.14 25.07
N ASP A 759 22.64 -21.18 24.72
CA ASP A 759 23.75 -21.07 23.79
C ASP A 759 23.26 -20.68 22.39
N HIS A 760 22.09 -21.16 21.95
CA HIS A 760 21.46 -20.67 20.73
C HIS A 760 21.25 -19.15 20.75
N TYR A 761 20.66 -18.60 21.82
CA TYR A 761 20.38 -17.16 21.89
C TYR A 761 21.67 -16.35 21.96
N ILE A 762 22.67 -16.81 22.70
CA ILE A 762 23.98 -16.17 22.75
C ILE A 762 24.61 -16.15 21.35
N GLU A 763 24.69 -17.30 20.67
CA GLU A 763 25.36 -17.42 19.36
C GLU A 763 24.57 -16.80 18.19
N LYS A 764 23.24 -16.82 18.23
CA LYS A 764 22.38 -16.40 17.10
C LYS A 764 21.71 -15.05 17.31
N GLN A 765 21.57 -14.57 18.54
CA GLN A 765 20.94 -13.28 18.85
C GLN A 765 21.93 -12.24 19.38
N ILE A 766 22.83 -12.61 20.29
CA ILE A 766 23.73 -11.63 20.94
C ILE A 766 25.02 -11.45 20.15
N LYS A 767 25.76 -12.53 19.94
CA LYS A 767 27.06 -12.51 19.27
C LYS A 767 27.06 -11.76 17.93
N PRO A 768 26.10 -11.95 17.00
CA PRO A 768 26.11 -11.22 15.74
C PRO A 768 25.97 -9.70 15.89
N ILE A 769 25.34 -9.24 16.98
CA ILE A 769 25.17 -7.81 17.29
C ILE A 769 26.43 -7.30 17.99
N ALA A 770 26.97 -8.05 18.95
CA ALA A 770 28.20 -7.71 19.66
C ALA A 770 29.38 -7.58 18.67
N ASP A 771 29.61 -8.57 17.81
CA ASP A 771 30.68 -8.58 16.82
C ASP A 771 30.56 -7.43 15.80
N SER A 772 29.34 -6.95 15.53
CA SER A 772 29.15 -5.81 14.64
C SER A 772 29.74 -4.51 15.18
N VAL A 773 29.92 -4.43 16.50
CA VAL A 773 30.53 -3.32 17.22
C VAL A 773 31.97 -3.65 17.60
N LEU A 774 32.20 -4.78 18.26
CA LEU A 774 33.52 -5.18 18.75
C LEU A 774 34.53 -5.29 17.60
N GLY A 775 34.10 -5.75 16.43
CA GLY A 775 34.96 -5.81 15.24
C GLY A 775 35.35 -4.44 14.65
N LEU A 776 34.79 -3.33 15.15
CA LEU A 776 35.25 -1.96 14.89
C LEU A 776 36.20 -1.44 15.97
N LEU A 777 36.25 -2.12 17.12
CA LEU A 777 37.13 -1.82 18.27
C LEU A 777 38.31 -2.81 18.34
N ASP A 778 38.62 -3.49 17.23
CA ASP A 778 39.66 -4.52 17.14
C ASP A 778 39.54 -5.64 18.20
N SER A 779 38.32 -5.94 18.65
CA SER A 779 37.97 -7.00 19.60
C SER A 779 36.94 -7.96 18.96
N SER A 780 36.61 -9.06 19.65
CA SER A 780 35.58 -10.00 19.22
C SER A 780 34.77 -10.52 20.40
N PHE A 781 33.57 -11.01 20.13
CA PHE A 781 32.77 -11.66 21.15
C PHE A 781 33.51 -12.83 21.80
N GLU A 782 34.28 -13.62 21.04
CA GLU A 782 35.08 -14.69 21.61
C GLU A 782 36.20 -14.20 22.52
N ASP A 783 36.82 -13.06 22.22
CA ASP A 783 37.89 -12.50 23.06
C ASP A 783 37.33 -12.01 24.40
N VAL A 784 36.20 -11.30 24.38
CA VAL A 784 35.48 -10.87 25.59
C VAL A 784 35.10 -12.07 26.47
N MET A 785 34.55 -13.13 25.87
CA MET A 785 34.14 -14.34 26.60
C MET A 785 35.31 -15.20 27.10
N LYS A 786 36.52 -15.04 26.55
CA LYS A 786 37.75 -15.69 27.07
C LYS A 786 38.35 -14.88 28.22
N GLY A 787 38.40 -13.55 28.08
CA GLY A 787 38.93 -12.64 29.10
C GLY A 787 38.16 -12.74 30.42
N SER A 788 36.83 -12.83 30.37
CA SER A 788 35.98 -12.97 31.56
C SER A 788 36.23 -14.28 32.35
N LYS A 789 36.67 -15.35 31.67
CA LYS A 789 37.03 -16.62 32.32
C LYS A 789 38.37 -16.56 33.07
N GLN A 790 39.31 -15.71 32.67
CA GLN A 790 40.59 -15.57 33.34
C GLN A 790 40.49 -14.73 34.63
N SER A 791 39.68 -13.67 34.63
CA SER A 791 39.43 -12.85 35.83
C SER A 791 38.76 -13.61 36.99
N GLY A 792 38.07 -14.72 36.72
CA GLY A 792 37.47 -15.57 37.76
C GLY A 792 38.49 -16.44 38.51
N LEU A 793 39.60 -16.81 37.88
CA LEU A 793 40.62 -17.69 38.48
C LEU A 793 41.55 -16.95 39.45
N ASP A 794 41.81 -15.66 39.21
CA ASP A 794 42.64 -14.83 40.10
C ASP A 794 41.89 -14.35 41.36
N SER A 795 40.57 -14.60 41.47
CA SER A 795 39.80 -14.35 42.69
C SER A 795 39.89 -15.49 43.73
N PHE A 796 40.64 -16.55 43.43
CA PHE A 796 40.83 -17.73 44.27
C PHE A 796 42.25 -17.90 44.84
N PHE A 797 43.15 -16.93 44.64
CA PHE A 797 44.53 -16.96 45.18
C PHE A 797 44.85 -15.77 46.09
#